data_AF-A0A9X0B9Z4-F1
#
_entry.id   AF-A0A9X0B9Z4-F1
#
_cell.length_a   1.000
_cell.length_b   1.000
_cell.length_c   1.000
_cell.angle_alpha   90.00
_cell.angle_beta   90.00
_cell.angle_gamma   90.00
#
_symmetry.space_group_name_H-M   'P 1'
#
loop_
_entity.id
_entity.type
_entity.pdbx_description
1 polymer ?
#
loop_
_entity_poly.entity_id
_entity_poly.type
_entity_poly.pdbx_seq_one_letter_code
_entity_poly.pdbx_strand_id
1 'polypeptide(L)'
;MSSHTVKRRKISPEPSGAPQSHTNPQTAATTTTAKKSDHTSSARRNDSLTKGLSGNKGKDERSAEIAMASGHYKSSFFKLQMDELLTGLRPNYDKQISKLQDTLHKLKGAIENLPEKAPKSASEAEKELRTASGGVAVPWPEPRPAKDAKYTMSYAKPSNINVIGSFALKNGAKTSDSRPVDLAVTMPSSIFQEKDYVNYRYFHKRAYYVACIAAGIQETANALDLEVKFGHQDGDSLRPVILLEPRPSTKGGKSTSSRPQIRILTAIDPNLFPITRTQPAKCNIRQGSSTDNAEIGEPTPFYNASLRSEAAVSLYHKQLHLASQKCESFRDACILGRTWLQQRGFHSPFQNGGFGGFEWAALVSLLFEGGGPTGQPILMRSYSSYQIFKAVIQFLAGRDLTTPLLLNATEIPVSGNGPVLYDGGRGLNILYKMTSWSYASLRHEASITLKMLNESRVDNFDRVFIVKVDEPALRFDRLISFPKSFHGDTLHALREQNALYTVLSRALGDRVKLISLTSHSAGTWSVRSKALNKKASNELSVGLLLDADNVSRVVDHGPAAEEKDEAASFRAFWGNKAELRRFKDGSILESLVWSDQPSDDSIVHQILVCTLDRHFQIPEDDFLLTGDEYDDLLYDEGDEIVSYQNPTFQSIKEAFSELEQSVRSMEEVPLEIRHLAPASPLLRYTALRVQGSAANEPADVVLQFESSSRWPDDFAAIQMTKAAFLIKIGDSLKSAGAASSCRVGLENETSKILNSGYLDIVHSSGFLFRLRIHHEREQTLLERQLKDKTISPREREEVAHALFSYKKNFIQAPPFDPSDSQSLHSIPITLPNHSPGQILVPLPSFLSAHL
;
A
#
# COMPACT_ATOMS: atom_id res chain seq x y z
N MET A 1 -16.57 28.83 -49.82
CA MET A 1 -17.75 29.67 -49.53
C MET A 1 -18.19 29.43 -48.09
N SER A 2 -18.84 30.40 -47.43
CA SER A 2 -19.66 30.31 -46.19
C SER A 2 -19.16 29.35 -45.06
N SER A 3 -18.63 29.79 -43.90
CA SER A 3 -19.25 30.58 -42.79
C SER A 3 -20.42 29.84 -42.08
N HIS A 4 -20.74 29.97 -40.78
CA HIS A 4 -20.38 30.87 -39.65
C HIS A 4 -20.56 30.11 -38.29
N THR A 5 -20.10 30.50 -37.08
CA THR A 5 -18.86 31.09 -36.50
C THR A 5 -18.93 30.97 -34.96
N VAL A 6 -17.81 30.74 -34.24
CA VAL A 6 -17.77 30.56 -32.77
C VAL A 6 -17.60 31.90 -32.00
N LYS A 7 -18.28 32.08 -30.87
CA LYS A 7 -18.21 33.30 -30.03
C LYS A 7 -17.18 33.18 -28.89
N ARG A 8 -16.12 33.98 -28.93
CA ARG A 8 -15.28 34.31 -27.74
C ARG A 8 -16.05 35.19 -26.75
N ARG A 9 -15.73 35.10 -25.45
CA ARG A 9 -16.03 36.13 -24.43
C ARG A 9 -14.74 36.84 -24.00
N LYS A 10 -14.88 38.02 -23.40
CA LYS A 10 -13.79 39.01 -23.21
C LYS A 10 -12.99 38.77 -21.92
N ILE A 11 -11.73 39.20 -21.95
CA ILE A 11 -10.88 39.53 -20.79
C ILE A 11 -10.74 41.05 -20.73
N SER A 12 -10.65 41.64 -19.54
CA SER A 12 -10.53 43.09 -19.23
C SER A 12 -9.92 43.23 -17.81
N PRO A 13 -9.30 44.35 -17.41
CA PRO A 13 -7.83 44.36 -17.33
C PRO A 13 -7.26 44.82 -15.97
N GLU A 14 -5.92 44.90 -15.89
CA GLU A 14 -5.14 45.46 -14.78
C GLU A 14 -5.33 46.98 -14.60
N PRO A 15 -4.97 47.50 -13.41
CA PRO A 15 -4.38 48.84 -13.29
C PRO A 15 -3.03 48.85 -12.55
N SER A 16 -2.06 49.59 -13.09
CA SER A 16 -0.74 49.84 -12.50
C SER A 16 -0.72 51.09 -11.59
N GLY A 17 0.09 51.10 -10.52
CA GLY A 17 0.44 52.37 -9.83
C GLY A 17 0.98 52.24 -8.40
N ALA A 18 2.29 52.43 -8.23
CA ALA A 18 2.94 52.82 -6.96
C ALA A 18 3.16 54.37 -6.97
N PRO A 19 3.70 55.08 -5.94
CA PRO A 19 4.75 54.64 -4.99
C PRO A 19 4.68 55.15 -3.52
N GLN A 20 5.55 54.58 -2.66
CA GLN A 20 6.23 55.20 -1.48
C GLN A 20 5.38 55.72 -0.28
N SER A 21 5.86 55.83 0.98
CA SER A 21 7.12 55.40 1.65
C SER A 21 7.01 55.48 3.20
N HIS A 22 7.76 54.64 3.94
CA HIS A 22 8.08 54.74 5.40
C HIS A 22 6.88 54.73 6.40
N THR A 23 6.98 54.44 7.71
CA THR A 23 8.09 54.10 8.64
C THR A 23 7.61 53.12 9.73
N ASN A 24 8.53 52.46 10.45
CA ASN A 24 8.30 51.66 11.68
C ASN A 24 8.68 52.52 12.94
N PRO A 25 8.63 52.07 14.23
CA PRO A 25 8.16 50.81 14.85
C PRO A 25 7.36 51.03 16.19
N GLN A 26 7.32 50.02 17.09
CA GLN A 26 7.00 50.05 18.55
C GLN A 26 5.50 50.10 18.96
N THR A 27 5.01 49.52 20.09
CA THR A 27 5.57 48.57 21.08
C THR A 27 4.47 47.82 21.87
N ALA A 28 4.66 46.52 22.08
CA ALA A 28 4.59 45.72 23.33
C ALA A 28 3.47 45.88 24.43
N ALA A 29 3.41 44.82 25.25
CA ALA A 29 2.89 44.73 26.63
C ALA A 29 1.39 44.50 26.89
N THR A 30 1.09 43.23 27.14
CA THR A 30 -0.02 42.68 27.94
C THR A 30 -0.18 43.28 29.35
N THR A 31 -1.40 43.29 29.88
CA THR A 31 -1.66 42.76 31.24
C THR A 31 -3.05 42.13 31.38
N THR A 32 -3.20 41.23 32.35
CA THR A 32 -4.40 40.41 32.59
C THR A 32 -5.11 40.80 33.89
N THR A 33 -6.44 40.66 33.94
CA THR A 33 -7.24 40.44 35.15
C THR A 33 -8.69 40.11 34.76
N ALA A 34 -9.52 39.51 35.62
CA ALA A 34 -9.55 38.13 36.08
C ALA A 34 -10.72 37.96 37.09
N LYS A 35 -11.52 36.89 36.93
CA LYS A 35 -12.43 36.24 37.91
C LYS A 35 -13.76 36.92 38.31
N LYS A 36 -14.82 36.07 38.23
CA LYS A 36 -16.05 36.00 39.08
C LYS A 36 -17.06 37.17 38.97
N SER A 37 -18.34 37.04 39.34
CA SER A 37 -19.35 35.94 39.25
C SER A 37 -20.76 36.58 39.49
N ASP A 38 -21.94 35.94 39.57
CA ASP A 38 -22.36 34.53 39.70
C ASP A 38 -23.84 34.32 39.24
N HIS A 39 -24.53 33.28 39.74
CA HIS A 39 -25.98 33.20 40.13
C HIS A 39 -26.92 34.42 39.82
N THR A 40 -28.20 34.31 39.41
CA THR A 40 -29.19 33.21 39.58
C THR A 40 -30.50 33.39 38.75
N SER A 41 -31.14 32.25 38.41
CA SER A 41 -32.58 31.86 38.59
C SER A 41 -33.78 32.45 37.82
N SER A 42 -34.85 31.62 37.77
CA SER A 42 -36.21 31.80 37.21
C SER A 42 -36.32 31.98 35.68
N ALA A 43 -37.15 31.31 34.88
CA ALA A 43 -38.31 30.38 35.01
C ALA A 43 -39.74 30.98 34.98
N ARG A 44 -40.34 31.01 33.77
CA ARG A 44 -41.78 30.81 33.39
C ARG A 44 -41.91 31.04 31.88
N ARG A 45 -42.28 30.02 31.09
CA ARG A 45 -43.64 29.48 30.77
C ARG A 45 -44.25 30.12 29.52
N ASN A 46 -44.63 29.23 28.60
CA ASN A 46 -45.38 29.35 27.35
C ASN A 46 -46.33 30.55 27.20
N ASP A 47 -46.43 31.06 25.97
CA ASP A 47 -47.63 30.75 25.18
C ASP A 47 -47.26 30.53 23.68
N SER A 48 -48.25 30.45 22.80
CA SER A 48 -48.24 29.66 21.57
C SER A 48 -48.50 30.46 20.28
N LEU A 49 -48.05 29.93 19.13
CA LEU A 49 -48.78 29.76 17.85
C LEU A 49 -47.87 29.67 16.60
N THR A 50 -47.73 28.42 16.12
CA THR A 50 -47.57 27.98 14.70
C THR A 50 -47.15 28.98 13.59
N LYS A 51 -45.98 28.73 12.97
CA LYS A 51 -45.75 28.94 11.51
C LYS A 51 -44.49 28.23 10.99
N GLY A 52 -44.58 27.55 9.84
CA GLY A 52 -43.45 27.46 8.88
C GLY A 52 -42.41 26.32 8.98
N LEU A 53 -42.80 25.04 9.10
CA LEU A 53 -41.87 23.92 8.85
C LEU A 53 -41.64 23.68 7.33
N SER A 54 -40.71 24.40 6.71
CA SER A 54 -40.34 24.21 5.28
C SER A 54 -38.90 24.64 4.93
N GLY A 55 -37.92 24.35 5.80
CA GLY A 55 -36.54 24.85 5.67
C GLY A 55 -35.48 23.86 5.16
N ASN A 56 -35.33 22.68 5.81
CA ASN A 56 -34.07 21.92 5.70
C ASN A 56 -34.00 20.81 4.64
N LYS A 57 -35.10 20.16 4.24
CA LYS A 57 -35.04 19.00 3.31
C LYS A 57 -34.31 19.31 1.99
N GLY A 58 -34.65 20.45 1.37
CA GLY A 58 -34.08 20.88 0.09
C GLY A 58 -32.61 21.32 0.14
N LYS A 59 -31.92 21.26 1.29
CA LYS A 59 -30.45 21.41 1.37
C LYS A 59 -29.74 20.06 1.34
N ASP A 60 -30.24 19.07 2.07
CA ASP A 60 -29.65 17.72 2.08
C ASP A 60 -29.91 17.00 0.75
N GLU A 61 -31.13 17.08 0.23
CA GLU A 61 -31.49 16.53 -1.09
C GLU A 61 -30.62 17.15 -2.19
N ARG A 62 -30.47 18.48 -2.21
CA ARG A 62 -29.64 19.18 -3.21
C ARG A 62 -28.14 18.92 -3.06
N SER A 63 -27.67 18.64 -1.84
CA SER A 63 -26.27 18.23 -1.60
C SER A 63 -26.02 16.80 -2.07
N ALA A 64 -27.00 15.90 -1.88
CA ALA A 64 -26.97 14.55 -2.43
C ALA A 64 -27.07 14.57 -3.98
N GLU A 65 -27.89 15.44 -4.57
CA GLU A 65 -27.94 15.66 -6.03
C GLU A 65 -26.59 16.16 -6.58
N ILE A 66 -25.90 17.07 -5.88
CA ILE A 66 -24.56 17.54 -6.28
C ILE A 66 -23.51 16.41 -6.14
N ALA A 67 -23.62 15.56 -5.12
CA ALA A 67 -22.79 14.37 -4.96
C ALA A 67 -23.09 13.28 -6.02
N MET A 68 -24.32 13.19 -6.53
CA MET A 68 -24.66 12.36 -7.70
C MET A 68 -24.11 12.98 -8.99
N ALA A 69 -24.36 14.27 -9.23
CA ALA A 69 -24.00 14.99 -10.45
C ALA A 69 -22.48 15.03 -10.68
N SER A 70 -21.69 15.30 -9.63
CA SER A 70 -20.22 15.25 -9.68
C SER A 70 -19.66 13.85 -10.01
N GLY A 71 -20.44 12.79 -9.81
CA GLY A 71 -20.10 11.42 -10.23
C GLY A 71 -20.45 11.08 -11.69
N HIS A 72 -21.24 11.89 -12.40
CA HIS A 72 -21.81 11.49 -13.70
C HIS A 72 -20.76 11.32 -14.82
N TYR A 73 -19.64 12.05 -14.81
CA TYR A 73 -18.68 12.01 -15.93
C TYR A 73 -17.85 10.71 -16.03
N LYS A 74 -17.84 9.86 -15.00
CA LYS A 74 -17.34 8.47 -15.12
C LYS A 74 -18.45 7.42 -15.26
N SER A 75 -19.71 7.78 -14.98
CA SER A 75 -20.67 6.79 -14.48
C SER A 75 -21.10 5.75 -15.50
N SER A 76 -21.33 6.10 -16.78
CA SER A 76 -21.95 5.16 -17.73
C SER A 76 -21.07 3.95 -18.05
N PHE A 77 -19.81 4.16 -18.46
CA PHE A 77 -18.90 3.05 -18.81
C PHE A 77 -18.43 2.30 -17.56
N PHE A 78 -18.02 3.04 -16.52
CA PHE A 78 -17.57 2.45 -15.25
C PHE A 78 -18.67 1.64 -14.55
N LYS A 79 -19.95 2.02 -14.71
CA LYS A 79 -21.08 1.21 -14.25
C LYS A 79 -21.27 -0.05 -15.08
N LEU A 80 -21.15 0.01 -16.42
CA LEU A 80 -21.27 -1.19 -17.26
C LEU A 80 -20.20 -2.23 -16.90
N GLN A 81 -18.93 -1.81 -16.76
CA GLN A 81 -17.84 -2.65 -16.24
C GLN A 81 -18.16 -3.21 -14.84
N MET A 82 -18.75 -2.38 -13.96
CA MET A 82 -19.14 -2.80 -12.60
C MET A 82 -20.27 -3.84 -12.59
N ASP A 83 -21.30 -3.64 -13.40
CA ASP A 83 -22.47 -4.53 -13.48
C ASP A 83 -22.08 -5.87 -14.14
N GLU A 84 -21.16 -5.86 -15.11
CA GLU A 84 -20.53 -7.05 -15.68
C GLU A 84 -19.68 -7.80 -14.64
N LEU A 85 -18.77 -7.09 -13.94
CA LEU A 85 -17.93 -7.66 -12.90
C LEU A 85 -18.76 -8.28 -11.77
N LEU A 86 -19.79 -7.58 -11.29
CA LEU A 86 -20.72 -8.11 -10.29
C LEU A 86 -21.46 -9.34 -10.80
N THR A 87 -21.85 -9.37 -12.08
CA THR A 87 -22.50 -10.54 -12.69
C THR A 87 -21.54 -11.74 -12.78
N GLY A 88 -20.26 -11.53 -13.11
CA GLY A 88 -19.23 -12.57 -13.12
C GLY A 88 -18.84 -13.07 -11.72
N LEU A 89 -18.86 -12.19 -10.72
CA LEU A 89 -18.47 -12.46 -9.33
C LEU A 89 -19.59 -13.03 -8.44
N ARG A 90 -20.87 -12.78 -8.72
CA ARG A 90 -21.98 -13.30 -7.88
C ARG A 90 -22.03 -14.84 -7.93
N PRO A 91 -21.89 -15.57 -6.81
CA PRO A 91 -22.06 -17.01 -6.80
C PRO A 91 -23.51 -17.39 -7.14
N ASN A 92 -23.71 -18.48 -7.89
CA ASN A 92 -25.05 -19.07 -8.05
C ASN A 92 -25.43 -19.78 -6.74
N TYR A 93 -26.01 -19.01 -5.82
CA TYR A 93 -26.35 -19.47 -4.47
C TYR A 93 -27.35 -20.62 -4.48
N ASP A 94 -28.33 -20.62 -5.37
CA ASP A 94 -29.41 -21.60 -5.31
C ASP A 94 -28.92 -22.99 -5.77
N LYS A 95 -27.95 -23.03 -6.71
CA LYS A 95 -27.16 -24.23 -7.08
C LYS A 95 -26.17 -24.67 -5.99
N GLN A 96 -25.74 -23.79 -5.10
CA GLN A 96 -24.94 -24.18 -3.93
C GLN A 96 -25.82 -24.72 -2.80
N ILE A 97 -26.95 -24.05 -2.50
CA ILE A 97 -27.94 -24.47 -1.51
C ILE A 97 -28.44 -25.87 -1.84
N SER A 98 -28.91 -26.12 -3.07
CA SER A 98 -29.43 -27.43 -3.48
C SER A 98 -28.39 -28.56 -3.41
N LYS A 99 -27.09 -28.25 -3.51
CA LYS A 99 -26.00 -29.23 -3.32
C LYS A 99 -25.65 -29.48 -1.86
N LEU A 100 -25.85 -28.49 -0.99
CA LEU A 100 -25.37 -28.50 0.40
C LEU A 100 -26.48 -28.79 1.42
N GLN A 101 -27.74 -28.57 1.08
CA GLN A 101 -28.85 -28.63 2.02
C GLN A 101 -28.87 -29.95 2.80
N ASP A 102 -28.87 -31.09 2.11
CA ASP A 102 -28.85 -32.41 2.74
C ASP A 102 -27.57 -32.67 3.55
N THR A 103 -26.43 -32.18 3.07
CA THR A 103 -25.13 -32.29 3.76
C THR A 103 -25.18 -31.54 5.09
N LEU A 104 -25.69 -30.30 5.10
CA LEU A 104 -25.82 -29.45 6.27
C LEU A 104 -26.88 -30.00 7.25
N HIS A 105 -27.99 -30.54 6.77
CA HIS A 105 -29.01 -31.17 7.63
C HIS A 105 -28.47 -32.45 8.29
N LYS A 106 -27.74 -33.30 7.55
CA LYS A 106 -27.10 -34.50 8.11
C LYS A 106 -26.02 -34.16 9.15
N LEU A 107 -25.18 -33.16 8.86
CA LEU A 107 -24.19 -32.66 9.82
C LEU A 107 -24.84 -32.05 11.08
N LYS A 108 -25.88 -31.22 10.91
CA LYS A 108 -26.67 -30.67 12.03
C LYS A 108 -27.23 -31.79 12.91
N GLY A 109 -27.89 -32.78 12.31
CA GLY A 109 -28.43 -33.93 13.03
C GLY A 109 -27.38 -34.78 13.75
N ALA A 110 -26.19 -34.96 13.16
CA ALA A 110 -25.08 -35.66 13.81
C ALA A 110 -24.55 -34.92 15.06
N ILE A 111 -24.53 -33.58 15.03
CA ILE A 111 -24.11 -32.75 16.17
C ILE A 111 -25.21 -32.72 17.26
N GLU A 112 -26.48 -32.60 16.90
CA GLU A 112 -27.61 -32.56 17.84
C GLU A 112 -27.86 -33.91 18.54
N ASN A 113 -27.48 -35.03 17.91
CA ASN A 113 -27.58 -36.37 18.48
C ASN A 113 -26.34 -36.81 19.27
N LEU A 114 -25.29 -36.00 19.36
CA LEU A 114 -24.07 -36.38 20.07
C LEU A 114 -24.35 -36.56 21.58
N PRO A 115 -23.87 -37.64 22.23
CA PRO A 115 -24.09 -37.87 23.65
C PRO A 115 -23.27 -36.91 24.50
N GLU A 116 -23.83 -36.51 25.64
CA GLU A 116 -23.18 -35.60 26.58
C GLU A 116 -22.03 -36.30 27.32
N LYS A 117 -21.01 -35.52 27.69
CA LYS A 117 -19.84 -35.98 28.45
C LYS A 117 -19.78 -35.25 29.79
N ALA A 118 -19.93 -36.02 30.87
CA ALA A 118 -19.83 -35.54 32.24
C ALA A 118 -18.48 -34.83 32.50
N PRO A 119 -18.42 -33.87 33.45
CA PRO A 119 -17.20 -33.11 33.72
C PRO A 119 -16.03 -33.97 34.22
N LYS A 120 -14.86 -33.84 33.60
CA LYS A 120 -13.61 -34.56 33.93
C LYS A 120 -12.41 -33.61 33.96
N SER A 121 -11.26 -34.05 34.48
CA SER A 121 -10.02 -33.27 34.33
C SER A 121 -9.54 -33.23 32.87
N ALA A 122 -8.71 -32.25 32.52
CA ALA A 122 -8.24 -32.09 31.13
C ALA A 122 -7.44 -33.29 30.61
N SER A 123 -6.67 -33.96 31.48
CA SER A 123 -5.85 -35.13 31.12
C SER A 123 -6.68 -36.40 30.90
N GLU A 124 -7.69 -36.65 31.74
CA GLU A 124 -8.67 -37.72 31.55
C GLU A 124 -9.48 -37.51 30.27
N ALA A 125 -9.90 -36.26 30.02
CA ALA A 125 -10.71 -35.87 28.88
C ALA A 125 -9.95 -35.99 27.54
N GLU A 126 -8.66 -35.61 27.50
CA GLU A 126 -7.78 -35.88 26.35
C GLU A 126 -7.59 -37.39 26.16
N LYS A 127 -7.33 -38.16 27.22
CA LYS A 127 -7.15 -39.62 27.15
C LYS A 127 -8.40 -40.35 26.66
N GLU A 128 -9.59 -39.89 27.05
CA GLU A 128 -10.86 -40.43 26.56
C GLU A 128 -11.02 -40.23 25.05
N LEU A 129 -10.92 -39.00 24.56
CA LEU A 129 -11.02 -38.71 23.12
C LEU A 129 -9.95 -39.40 22.29
N ARG A 130 -8.76 -39.62 22.87
CA ARG A 130 -7.65 -40.32 22.22
C ARG A 130 -7.87 -41.84 22.13
N THR A 131 -8.59 -42.43 23.08
CA THR A 131 -8.91 -43.87 23.13
C THR A 131 -10.21 -44.20 22.38
N ALA A 132 -11.12 -43.22 22.24
CA ALA A 132 -12.39 -43.37 21.55
C ALA A 132 -12.22 -43.64 20.03
N SER A 133 -13.26 -44.24 19.44
CA SER A 133 -13.37 -44.46 17.99
C SER A 133 -13.19 -43.14 17.22
N GLY A 134 -12.10 -43.08 16.43
CA GLY A 134 -11.69 -41.88 15.68
C GLY A 134 -10.33 -41.32 16.10
N GLY A 135 -9.88 -41.59 17.33
CA GLY A 135 -8.52 -41.31 17.82
C GLY A 135 -8.16 -39.82 17.89
N VAL A 136 -9.13 -38.95 18.17
CA VAL A 136 -8.97 -37.49 18.07
C VAL A 136 -7.99 -36.96 19.14
N ALA A 137 -7.12 -36.04 18.73
CA ALA A 137 -6.33 -35.23 19.65
C ALA A 137 -7.07 -33.91 19.93
N VAL A 138 -7.00 -33.41 21.17
CA VAL A 138 -7.54 -32.08 21.47
C VAL A 138 -6.59 -31.02 20.88
N PRO A 139 -7.09 -30.06 20.07
CA PRO A 139 -6.29 -28.96 19.54
C PRO A 139 -6.13 -27.88 20.62
N TRP A 140 -5.44 -28.21 21.72
CA TRP A 140 -5.16 -27.26 22.79
C TRP A 140 -4.40 -26.04 22.23
N PRO A 141 -4.82 -24.80 22.54
CA PRO A 141 -3.95 -23.65 22.40
C PRO A 141 -2.77 -23.79 23.38
N GLU A 142 -1.70 -23.05 23.14
CA GLU A 142 -0.64 -22.87 24.13
C GLU A 142 -0.90 -21.57 24.94
N PRO A 143 -0.56 -21.54 26.24
CA PRO A 143 -0.07 -22.64 27.06
C PRO A 143 -1.19 -23.65 27.40
N ARG A 144 -0.91 -24.94 27.22
CA ARG A 144 -1.84 -26.04 27.55
C ARG A 144 -2.45 -25.95 28.97
N PRO A 145 -3.61 -26.61 29.21
CA PRO A 145 -4.11 -26.85 30.56
C PRO A 145 -3.05 -27.50 31.46
N ALA A 146 -2.80 -26.90 32.62
CA ALA A 146 -1.93 -27.48 33.65
C ALA A 146 -2.52 -28.79 34.21
N LYS A 147 -1.66 -29.69 34.70
CA LYS A 147 -2.09 -31.02 35.20
C LYS A 147 -2.97 -30.95 36.46
N ASP A 148 -2.82 -29.87 37.23
CA ASP A 148 -3.53 -29.52 38.46
C ASP A 148 -4.70 -28.53 38.23
N ALA A 149 -5.08 -28.28 36.97
CA ALA A 149 -6.14 -27.37 36.59
C ALA A 149 -7.49 -27.73 37.27
N LYS A 150 -7.92 -26.89 38.22
CA LYS A 150 -9.14 -27.09 39.04
C LYS A 150 -10.47 -26.95 38.27
N TYR A 151 -10.43 -26.65 36.97
CA TYR A 151 -11.62 -26.52 36.12
C TYR A 151 -11.75 -27.73 35.18
N THR A 152 -12.97 -28.21 35.03
CA THR A 152 -13.28 -29.45 34.31
C THR A 152 -13.63 -29.21 32.84
N MET A 153 -13.42 -30.26 32.04
CA MET A 153 -13.83 -30.38 30.65
C MET A 153 -15.12 -31.20 30.56
N SER A 154 -16.11 -30.71 29.82
CA SER A 154 -17.40 -31.38 29.61
C SER A 154 -17.92 -31.10 28.20
N TYR A 155 -18.87 -31.91 27.74
CA TYR A 155 -19.61 -31.66 26.50
C TYR A 155 -21.10 -31.77 26.78
N ALA A 156 -21.86 -30.75 26.40
CA ALA A 156 -23.32 -30.72 26.44
C ALA A 156 -23.84 -30.24 25.08
N LYS A 157 -25.09 -30.58 24.74
CA LYS A 157 -25.66 -30.29 23.42
C LYS A 157 -25.66 -28.79 23.11
N PRO A 158 -25.37 -28.37 21.86
CA PRO A 158 -25.30 -26.96 21.52
C PRO A 158 -26.68 -26.30 21.60
N SER A 159 -26.72 -25.07 22.09
CA SER A 159 -27.98 -24.31 22.22
C SER A 159 -28.54 -23.85 20.88
N ASN A 160 -27.71 -23.76 19.84
CA ASN A 160 -28.14 -23.41 18.48
C ASN A 160 -27.09 -23.84 17.44
N ILE A 161 -27.51 -24.15 16.21
CA ILE A 161 -26.65 -24.45 15.06
C ILE A 161 -27.18 -23.67 13.84
N ASN A 162 -26.45 -22.65 13.38
CA ASN A 162 -26.86 -21.78 12.28
C ASN A 162 -25.82 -21.73 11.17
N VAL A 163 -26.26 -21.64 9.91
CA VAL A 163 -25.39 -21.24 8.79
C VAL A 163 -25.26 -19.72 8.80
N ILE A 164 -24.03 -19.21 8.72
CA ILE A 164 -23.72 -17.78 8.85
C ILE A 164 -22.79 -17.31 7.72
N GLY A 165 -22.05 -16.22 7.95
CA GLY A 165 -21.03 -15.73 7.03
C GLY A 165 -21.58 -15.25 5.68
N SER A 166 -20.70 -15.22 4.67
CA SER A 166 -21.03 -14.65 3.36
C SER A 166 -21.98 -15.51 2.50
N PHE A 167 -22.15 -16.79 2.87
CA PHE A 167 -23.11 -17.70 2.25
C PHE A 167 -24.54 -17.37 2.67
N ALA A 168 -24.82 -17.34 3.98
CA ALA A 168 -26.15 -17.02 4.50
C ALA A 168 -26.61 -15.59 4.15
N LEU A 169 -25.68 -14.62 4.10
CA LEU A 169 -25.97 -13.22 3.74
C LEU A 169 -26.09 -12.98 2.22
N LYS A 170 -25.82 -13.99 1.38
CA LYS A 170 -25.67 -13.90 -0.08
C LYS A 170 -24.78 -12.71 -0.53
N ASN A 171 -23.66 -12.47 0.16
CA ASN A 171 -22.75 -11.33 -0.07
C ASN A 171 -21.26 -11.70 -0.25
N GLY A 172 -21.00 -12.94 -0.67
CA GLY A 172 -19.68 -13.46 -1.02
C GLY A 172 -19.36 -13.27 -2.50
N ALA A 173 -18.07 -13.23 -2.84
CA ALA A 173 -17.58 -13.21 -4.22
C ALA A 173 -17.14 -14.61 -4.65
N LYS A 174 -17.35 -14.95 -5.93
CA LYS A 174 -16.77 -16.11 -6.62
C LYS A 174 -15.31 -15.80 -6.93
N THR A 175 -14.42 -16.66 -6.46
CA THR A 175 -12.96 -16.46 -6.48
C THR A 175 -12.25 -17.73 -6.94
N SER A 176 -10.94 -17.66 -7.19
CA SER A 176 -10.09 -18.85 -7.41
C SER A 176 -10.22 -19.84 -6.25
N ASP A 177 -10.21 -19.30 -5.03
CA ASP A 177 -10.08 -20.06 -3.80
C ASP A 177 -11.48 -20.45 -3.29
N SER A 178 -11.63 -21.70 -2.86
CA SER A 178 -12.90 -22.24 -2.38
C SER A 178 -13.27 -21.68 -1.01
N ARG A 179 -13.98 -20.55 -0.99
CA ARG A 179 -14.49 -19.93 0.24
C ARG A 179 -15.42 -20.90 1.00
N PRO A 180 -15.19 -21.16 2.30
CA PRO A 180 -16.01 -22.10 3.06
C PRO A 180 -17.42 -21.59 3.34
N VAL A 181 -18.34 -22.52 3.56
CA VAL A 181 -19.64 -22.24 4.18
C VAL A 181 -19.51 -22.35 5.70
N ASP A 182 -19.75 -21.24 6.38
CA ASP A 182 -19.58 -21.12 7.84
C ASP A 182 -20.82 -21.65 8.59
N LEU A 183 -20.61 -22.63 9.46
CA LEU A 183 -21.61 -23.21 10.36
C LEU A 183 -21.25 -22.85 11.81
N ALA A 184 -22.04 -21.98 12.46
CA ALA A 184 -21.82 -21.58 13.84
C ALA A 184 -22.58 -22.50 14.81
N VAL A 185 -21.84 -23.18 15.69
CA VAL A 185 -22.35 -24.03 16.76
C VAL A 185 -22.24 -23.27 18.09
N THR A 186 -23.38 -22.93 18.68
CA THR A 186 -23.44 -22.15 19.92
C THR A 186 -23.25 -23.05 21.12
N MET A 187 -22.13 -22.90 21.82
CA MET A 187 -21.81 -23.67 23.03
C MET A 187 -22.75 -23.25 24.17
N PRO A 188 -23.34 -24.21 24.92
CA PRO A 188 -24.33 -23.91 25.95
C PRO A 188 -23.67 -23.26 27.17
N SER A 189 -24.31 -22.23 27.75
CA SER A 189 -23.78 -21.51 28.92
C SER A 189 -23.49 -22.41 30.14
N SER A 190 -24.14 -23.57 30.23
CA SER A 190 -24.01 -24.53 31.34
C SER A 190 -22.63 -25.20 31.48
N ILE A 191 -21.80 -25.23 30.43
CA ILE A 191 -20.43 -25.79 30.53
C ILE A 191 -19.41 -24.77 31.05
N PHE A 192 -19.79 -23.50 31.21
CA PHE A 192 -18.92 -22.40 31.60
C PHE A 192 -19.17 -21.92 33.03
N GLN A 193 -18.14 -21.31 33.63
CA GLN A 193 -18.17 -20.63 34.92
C GLN A 193 -17.92 -19.14 34.71
N GLU A 194 -18.48 -18.27 35.56
CA GLU A 194 -18.39 -16.80 35.46
C GLU A 194 -16.96 -16.28 35.18
N LYS A 195 -15.93 -16.91 35.76
CA LYS A 195 -14.52 -16.52 35.66
C LYS A 195 -13.72 -17.24 34.56
N ASP A 196 -14.36 -18.00 33.67
CA ASP A 196 -13.67 -18.71 32.58
C ASP A 196 -13.07 -17.78 31.51
N TYR A 197 -13.40 -16.48 31.49
CA TYR A 197 -12.72 -15.50 30.65
C TYR A 197 -11.24 -15.28 31.02
N VAL A 198 -10.80 -15.72 32.20
CA VAL A 198 -9.42 -15.53 32.72
C VAL A 198 -8.53 -16.73 32.43
N ASN A 199 -7.25 -16.50 32.15
CA ASN A 199 -6.17 -17.49 32.04
C ASN A 199 -6.52 -18.70 31.15
N TYR A 200 -6.92 -18.43 29.90
CA TYR A 200 -7.18 -19.41 28.84
C TYR A 200 -8.31 -20.43 29.10
N ARG A 201 -8.96 -20.41 30.28
CA ARG A 201 -9.98 -21.39 30.70
C ARG A 201 -11.11 -21.57 29.67
N TYR A 202 -11.63 -20.47 29.13
CA TYR A 202 -12.60 -20.46 28.04
C TYR A 202 -12.06 -21.15 26.78
N PHE A 203 -10.88 -20.77 26.31
CA PHE A 203 -10.27 -21.33 25.09
C PHE A 203 -9.92 -22.81 25.24
N HIS A 204 -9.56 -23.28 26.43
CA HIS A 204 -9.40 -24.70 26.73
C HIS A 204 -10.71 -25.47 26.63
N LYS A 205 -11.78 -24.99 27.28
CA LYS A 205 -13.11 -25.61 27.17
C LYS A 205 -13.62 -25.62 25.73
N ARG A 206 -13.43 -24.53 24.99
CA ARG A 206 -13.74 -24.38 23.56
C ARG A 206 -12.96 -25.40 22.71
N ALA A 207 -11.65 -25.55 22.92
CA ALA A 207 -10.82 -26.52 22.20
C ALA A 207 -11.26 -27.97 22.45
N TYR A 208 -11.61 -28.31 23.70
CA TYR A 208 -12.19 -29.61 24.03
C TYR A 208 -13.56 -29.83 23.36
N TYR A 209 -14.44 -28.82 23.40
CA TYR A 209 -15.76 -28.88 22.76
C TYR A 209 -15.66 -29.10 21.23
N VAL A 210 -14.73 -28.39 20.58
CA VAL A 210 -14.37 -28.58 19.16
C VAL A 210 -13.85 -29.99 18.90
N ALA A 211 -13.02 -30.56 19.77
CA ALA A 211 -12.54 -31.93 19.65
C ALA A 211 -13.67 -32.98 19.82
N CYS A 212 -14.62 -32.75 20.73
CA CYS A 212 -15.81 -33.61 20.87
C CYS A 212 -16.67 -33.62 19.60
N ILE A 213 -16.95 -32.46 19.01
CA ILE A 213 -17.67 -32.39 17.73
C ILE A 213 -16.87 -33.08 16.62
N ALA A 214 -15.56 -32.82 16.51
CA ALA A 214 -14.70 -33.41 15.48
C ALA A 214 -14.60 -34.94 15.58
N ALA A 215 -14.68 -35.52 16.78
CA ALA A 215 -14.82 -36.96 16.98
C ALA A 215 -16.23 -37.44 16.58
N GLY A 216 -17.27 -36.76 17.05
CA GLY A 216 -18.67 -37.11 16.83
C GLY A 216 -19.10 -37.16 15.37
N ILE A 217 -18.62 -36.23 14.53
CA ILE A 217 -19.04 -36.14 13.13
C ILE A 217 -18.24 -37.03 12.17
N GLN A 218 -17.19 -37.76 12.61
CA GLN A 218 -16.31 -38.50 11.68
C GLN A 218 -17.07 -39.48 10.79
N GLU A 219 -17.97 -40.28 11.36
CA GLU A 219 -18.75 -41.28 10.61
C GLU A 219 -19.69 -40.62 9.59
N THR A 220 -20.39 -39.56 9.99
CA THR A 220 -21.27 -38.79 9.10
C THR A 220 -20.47 -38.08 8.00
N ALA A 221 -19.30 -37.52 8.31
CA ALA A 221 -18.41 -36.91 7.32
C ALA A 221 -17.87 -37.96 6.32
N ASN A 222 -17.46 -39.14 6.80
CA ASN A 222 -17.06 -40.28 5.97
C ASN A 222 -18.19 -40.68 5.00
N ALA A 223 -19.42 -40.84 5.50
CA ALA A 223 -20.60 -41.18 4.68
C ALA A 223 -21.02 -40.06 3.70
N LEU A 224 -20.51 -38.84 3.86
CA LEU A 224 -20.75 -37.70 2.97
C LEU A 224 -19.60 -37.45 1.96
N ASP A 225 -18.55 -38.29 1.97
CA ASP A 225 -17.31 -38.12 1.21
C ASP A 225 -16.52 -36.84 1.58
N LEU A 226 -16.52 -36.52 2.88
CA LEU A 226 -15.79 -35.40 3.47
C LEU A 226 -14.64 -35.91 4.36
N GLU A 227 -13.51 -35.21 4.35
CA GLU A 227 -12.41 -35.37 5.30
C GLU A 227 -12.54 -34.35 6.44
N VAL A 228 -12.27 -34.75 7.68
CA VAL A 228 -12.34 -33.87 8.86
C VAL A 228 -10.92 -33.43 9.25
N LYS A 229 -10.67 -32.12 9.21
CA LYS A 229 -9.40 -31.48 9.61
C LYS A 229 -9.65 -30.44 10.70
N PHE A 230 -8.58 -30.07 11.39
CA PHE A 230 -8.53 -28.85 12.19
C PHE A 230 -7.82 -27.73 11.40
N GLY A 231 -8.18 -26.48 11.73
CA GLY A 231 -7.50 -25.27 11.30
C GLY A 231 -7.64 -24.18 12.37
N HIS A 232 -7.21 -22.95 12.07
CA HIS A 232 -7.37 -21.78 12.97
C HIS A 232 -8.39 -20.78 12.41
N GLN A 233 -9.23 -20.21 13.28
CA GLN A 233 -10.15 -19.15 12.91
C GLN A 233 -9.37 -17.86 12.67
N ASP A 234 -9.36 -17.35 11.44
CA ASP A 234 -8.62 -16.13 11.07
C ASP A 234 -7.14 -16.18 11.51
N GLY A 235 -6.50 -17.35 11.37
CA GLY A 235 -5.10 -17.55 11.73
C GLY A 235 -4.78 -17.52 13.24
N ASP A 236 -5.81 -17.48 14.10
CA ASP A 236 -5.69 -17.39 15.57
C ASP A 236 -5.61 -18.76 16.25
N SER A 237 -4.47 -19.05 16.89
CA SER A 237 -4.22 -20.30 17.62
C SER A 237 -5.09 -20.48 18.87
N LEU A 238 -5.69 -19.41 19.41
CA LEU A 238 -6.66 -19.50 20.51
C LEU A 238 -8.00 -20.09 20.05
N ARG A 239 -8.30 -20.04 18.75
CA ARG A 239 -9.60 -20.40 18.16
C ARG A 239 -9.47 -21.51 17.10
N PRO A 240 -9.15 -22.76 17.48
CA PRO A 240 -9.18 -23.89 16.57
C PRO A 240 -10.58 -24.16 16.01
N VAL A 241 -10.69 -24.55 14.74
CA VAL A 241 -11.95 -24.79 14.02
C VAL A 241 -11.93 -26.11 13.30
N ILE A 242 -13.11 -26.64 12.96
CA ILE A 242 -13.23 -27.86 12.16
C ILE A 242 -13.42 -27.48 10.70
N LEU A 243 -12.65 -28.10 9.82
CA LEU A 243 -12.76 -27.97 8.37
C LEU A 243 -13.20 -29.31 7.78
N LEU A 244 -14.23 -29.25 6.95
CA LEU A 244 -14.79 -30.39 6.23
C LEU A 244 -14.53 -30.21 4.75
N GLU A 245 -13.60 -30.99 4.22
CA GLU A 245 -13.11 -30.90 2.85
C GLU A 245 -13.62 -32.07 2.02
N PRO A 246 -14.25 -31.87 0.86
CA PRO A 246 -14.59 -32.96 -0.04
C PRO A 246 -13.32 -33.65 -0.54
N ARG A 247 -13.34 -34.99 -0.60
CA ARG A 247 -12.16 -35.75 -1.04
C ARG A 247 -11.86 -35.49 -2.52
N PRO A 248 -10.58 -35.39 -2.92
CA PRO A 248 -10.22 -35.13 -4.31
C PRO A 248 -10.54 -36.34 -5.20
N SER A 249 -11.62 -36.28 -5.97
CA SER A 249 -11.97 -37.35 -6.91
C SER A 249 -11.04 -37.33 -8.13
N THR A 250 -10.08 -38.26 -8.19
CA THR A 250 -9.12 -38.40 -9.29
C THR A 250 -9.76 -39.02 -10.55
N LYS A 251 -10.57 -38.22 -11.26
CA LYS A 251 -11.03 -38.52 -12.63
C LYS A 251 -10.68 -37.36 -13.56
N GLY A 252 -9.78 -37.60 -14.52
CA GLY A 252 -9.48 -36.65 -15.61
C GLY A 252 -8.44 -35.56 -15.33
N GLY A 253 -7.50 -35.78 -14.41
CA GLY A 253 -6.28 -34.95 -14.26
C GLY A 253 -6.45 -33.53 -13.71
N LYS A 254 -7.69 -33.04 -13.50
CA LYS A 254 -7.97 -31.76 -12.83
C LYS A 254 -8.77 -32.00 -11.56
N SER A 255 -8.26 -31.54 -10.41
CA SER A 255 -8.92 -31.69 -9.11
C SER A 255 -10.09 -30.71 -8.96
N THR A 256 -11.25 -31.04 -9.54
CA THR A 256 -12.45 -30.20 -9.48
C THR A 256 -13.46 -30.73 -8.47
N SER A 257 -13.21 -30.51 -7.17
CA SER A 257 -14.30 -30.65 -6.18
C SER A 257 -15.44 -29.69 -6.54
N SER A 258 -16.62 -30.24 -6.83
CA SER A 258 -17.79 -29.42 -7.16
C SER A 258 -18.62 -29.00 -5.93
N ARG A 259 -18.14 -29.32 -4.73
CA ARG A 259 -18.68 -28.93 -3.42
C ARG A 259 -17.71 -27.98 -2.73
N PRO A 260 -18.17 -26.89 -2.08
CA PRO A 260 -17.30 -26.05 -1.26
C PRO A 260 -16.94 -26.75 0.06
N GLN A 261 -15.86 -26.29 0.69
CA GLN A 261 -15.50 -26.64 2.07
C GLN A 261 -16.60 -26.16 3.04
N ILE A 262 -16.83 -26.89 4.13
CA ILE A 262 -17.68 -26.43 5.24
C ILE A 262 -16.77 -26.17 6.45
N ARG A 263 -16.93 -25.03 7.11
CA ARG A 263 -16.15 -24.63 8.30
C ARG A 263 -17.06 -24.53 9.51
N ILE A 264 -16.81 -25.35 10.53
CA ILE A 264 -17.55 -25.29 11.79
C ILE A 264 -16.82 -24.35 12.73
N LEU A 265 -17.50 -23.25 13.05
CA LEU A 265 -17.10 -22.23 14.01
C LEU A 265 -17.90 -22.41 15.30
N THR A 266 -17.39 -21.93 16.42
CA THR A 266 -18.17 -21.83 17.67
C THR A 266 -18.81 -20.44 17.82
N ALA A 267 -19.74 -20.34 18.76
CA ALA A 267 -20.27 -19.11 19.31
C ALA A 267 -20.65 -19.34 20.79
N ILE A 268 -20.90 -18.26 21.52
CA ILE A 268 -21.45 -18.29 22.90
C ILE A 268 -22.63 -17.33 23.05
N ASP A 269 -23.38 -17.46 24.15
CA ASP A 269 -24.36 -16.43 24.51
C ASP A 269 -23.66 -15.06 24.67
N PRO A 270 -24.17 -13.97 24.07
CA PRO A 270 -23.51 -12.66 24.11
C PRO A 270 -23.29 -12.09 25.52
N ASN A 271 -24.08 -12.54 26.50
CA ASN A 271 -24.10 -12.10 27.88
C ASN A 271 -23.31 -13.02 28.83
N LEU A 272 -22.79 -14.17 28.34
CA LEU A 272 -22.07 -15.17 29.15
C LEU A 272 -20.91 -14.56 29.94
N PHE A 273 -20.21 -13.59 29.35
CA PHE A 273 -19.16 -12.81 29.99
C PHE A 273 -19.44 -11.32 29.81
N PRO A 274 -19.55 -10.52 30.90
CA PRO A 274 -19.82 -9.10 30.81
C PRO A 274 -18.75 -8.35 30.01
N ILE A 275 -19.18 -7.44 29.13
CA ILE A 275 -18.30 -6.61 28.29
C ILE A 275 -17.27 -5.86 29.14
N THR A 276 -17.67 -5.35 30.31
CA THR A 276 -16.81 -4.63 31.26
C THR A 276 -15.64 -5.45 31.84
N ARG A 277 -15.70 -6.79 31.78
CA ARG A 277 -14.59 -7.69 32.14
C ARG A 277 -13.63 -7.95 30.98
N THR A 278 -14.04 -7.64 29.75
CA THR A 278 -13.37 -8.02 28.49
C THR A 278 -13.18 -6.83 27.53
N GLN A 279 -13.13 -5.61 28.08
CA GLN A 279 -12.70 -4.39 27.39
C GLN A 279 -11.20 -4.45 26.99
N PRO A 280 -10.73 -3.69 25.99
CA PRO A 280 -9.34 -3.72 25.52
C PRO A 280 -8.30 -3.51 26.64
N ALA A 281 -8.50 -2.51 27.50
CA ALA A 281 -7.60 -2.18 28.62
C ALA A 281 -7.63 -3.15 29.83
N LYS A 282 -8.24 -4.34 29.72
CA LYS A 282 -8.26 -5.32 30.83
C LYS A 282 -7.19 -6.40 30.64
N CYS A 283 -6.44 -6.69 31.70
CA CYS A 283 -5.58 -7.86 31.76
C CYS A 283 -6.39 -9.10 32.17
N ASN A 284 -6.49 -10.09 31.27
CA ASN A 284 -7.14 -11.37 31.54
C ASN A 284 -6.20 -12.58 31.42
N ILE A 285 -4.90 -12.35 31.16
CA ILE A 285 -3.82 -13.34 31.27
C ILE A 285 -2.95 -12.93 32.45
N ARG A 286 -3.23 -13.47 33.63
CA ARG A 286 -2.57 -13.14 34.90
C ARG A 286 -1.40 -14.09 35.14
N GLN A 287 -0.20 -13.53 35.34
CA GLN A 287 0.95 -14.26 35.85
C GLN A 287 1.01 -14.16 37.39
N GLY A 288 1.53 -15.20 38.04
CA GLY A 288 1.66 -15.25 39.50
C GLY A 288 0.39 -15.64 40.26
N SER A 289 0.58 -16.11 41.50
CA SER A 289 -0.49 -16.59 42.39
C SER A 289 -0.60 -15.75 43.68
N SER A 290 -0.33 -14.45 43.60
CA SER A 290 -0.61 -13.48 44.66
C SER A 290 -2.11 -13.13 44.64
N THR A 291 -2.83 -13.47 45.70
CA THR A 291 -4.29 -13.31 45.77
C THR A 291 -4.76 -11.89 46.09
N ASP A 292 -3.89 -11.05 46.65
CA ASP A 292 -4.33 -9.93 47.50
C ASP A 292 -4.00 -8.53 46.96
N ASN A 293 -3.09 -8.38 45.98
CA ASN A 293 -2.89 -7.12 45.26
C ASN A 293 -3.48 -7.21 43.85
N ALA A 294 -4.49 -6.38 43.57
CA ALA A 294 -5.11 -6.25 42.25
C ALA A 294 -4.29 -5.35 41.30
N GLU A 295 -2.97 -5.59 41.24
CA GLU A 295 -2.03 -4.73 40.54
C GLU A 295 -2.06 -4.89 39.02
N ILE A 296 -1.68 -3.79 38.39
CA ILE A 296 -1.82 -3.42 36.99
C ILE A 296 -1.01 -4.36 36.07
N GLY A 297 -1.58 -5.53 35.76
CA GLY A 297 -1.07 -6.39 34.69
C GLY A 297 -1.30 -5.76 33.32
N GLU A 298 -0.43 -6.09 32.34
CA GLU A 298 -0.53 -5.55 30.98
C GLU A 298 -1.89 -5.85 30.33
N PRO A 299 -2.52 -4.89 29.64
CA PRO A 299 -3.75 -5.12 28.87
C PRO A 299 -3.61 -6.26 27.86
N THR A 300 -4.65 -7.09 27.73
CA THR A 300 -4.64 -8.24 26.82
C THR A 300 -5.66 -8.06 25.68
N PRO A 301 -5.55 -7.01 24.84
CA PRO A 301 -6.63 -6.61 23.93
C PRO A 301 -6.97 -7.67 22.87
N PHE A 302 -5.97 -8.35 22.29
CA PHE A 302 -6.21 -9.40 21.30
C PHE A 302 -6.95 -10.60 21.89
N TYR A 303 -6.47 -11.13 23.02
CA TYR A 303 -7.12 -12.22 23.77
C TYR A 303 -8.58 -11.86 24.15
N ASN A 304 -8.80 -10.64 24.65
CA ASN A 304 -10.12 -10.13 25.01
C ASN A 304 -11.05 -10.04 23.80
N ALA A 305 -10.54 -9.51 22.68
CA ALA A 305 -11.31 -9.34 21.45
C ALA A 305 -11.59 -10.68 20.74
N SER A 306 -10.67 -11.65 20.77
CA SER A 306 -10.94 -13.01 20.27
C SER A 306 -12.03 -13.71 21.09
N LEU A 307 -12.08 -13.53 22.41
CA LEU A 307 -13.21 -14.01 23.23
C LEU A 307 -14.51 -13.25 22.90
N ARG A 308 -14.48 -11.91 22.79
CA ARG A 308 -15.67 -11.12 22.40
C ARG A 308 -16.14 -11.41 20.97
N SER A 309 -15.27 -11.87 20.07
CA SER A 309 -15.66 -12.26 18.70
C SER A 309 -16.66 -13.41 18.71
N GLU A 310 -16.48 -14.40 19.60
CA GLU A 310 -17.35 -15.58 19.78
C GLU A 310 -18.73 -15.19 20.35
N ALA A 311 -18.75 -14.19 21.24
CA ALA A 311 -19.98 -13.61 21.80
C ALA A 311 -20.72 -12.70 20.79
N ALA A 312 -20.03 -12.18 19.78
CA ALA A 312 -20.58 -11.24 18.82
C ALA A 312 -21.05 -11.89 17.51
N VAL A 313 -20.78 -13.18 17.26
CA VAL A 313 -21.12 -13.90 16.02
C VAL A 313 -22.59 -13.71 15.61
N SER A 314 -23.52 -13.99 16.54
CA SER A 314 -24.96 -13.86 16.31
C SER A 314 -25.40 -12.39 16.16
N LEU A 315 -24.82 -11.49 16.95
CA LEU A 315 -25.12 -10.05 16.93
C LEU A 315 -24.69 -9.37 15.62
N TYR A 316 -23.54 -9.73 15.07
CA TYR A 316 -23.09 -9.25 13.77
C TYR A 316 -23.85 -9.93 12.62
N HIS A 317 -24.11 -11.24 12.68
CA HIS A 317 -24.89 -11.89 11.62
C HIS A 317 -26.30 -11.26 11.47
N LYS A 318 -26.99 -11.02 12.60
CA LYS A 318 -28.27 -10.29 12.62
C LYS A 318 -28.14 -8.86 12.07
N GLN A 319 -27.07 -8.15 12.42
CA GLN A 319 -26.83 -6.78 11.95
C GLN A 319 -26.60 -6.71 10.44
N LEU A 320 -25.71 -7.55 9.89
CA LEU A 320 -25.38 -7.59 8.47
C LEU A 320 -26.59 -8.04 7.64
N HIS A 321 -27.43 -8.93 8.17
CA HIS A 321 -28.70 -9.29 7.56
C HIS A 321 -29.65 -8.08 7.48
N LEU A 322 -29.85 -7.35 8.59
CA LEU A 322 -30.66 -6.12 8.63
C LEU A 322 -30.11 -5.02 7.72
N ALA A 323 -28.78 -4.87 7.58
CA ALA A 323 -28.17 -3.97 6.60
C ALA A 323 -28.53 -4.38 5.17
N SER A 324 -28.45 -5.67 4.84
CA SER A 324 -28.83 -6.20 3.52
C SER A 324 -30.33 -6.11 3.18
N GLN A 325 -31.19 -5.89 4.18
CA GLN A 325 -32.62 -5.59 4.00
C GLN A 325 -32.91 -4.10 3.90
N LYS A 326 -32.07 -3.23 4.49
CA LYS A 326 -32.23 -1.77 4.53
C LYS A 326 -31.57 -1.04 3.36
N CYS A 327 -30.68 -1.69 2.62
CA CYS A 327 -29.98 -1.14 1.46
C CYS A 327 -29.66 -2.27 0.46
N GLU A 328 -30.25 -2.22 -0.74
CA GLU A 328 -30.09 -3.26 -1.77
C GLU A 328 -28.63 -3.33 -2.26
N SER A 329 -28.02 -2.18 -2.50
CA SER A 329 -26.61 -1.99 -2.87
C SER A 329 -25.60 -2.61 -1.90
N PHE A 330 -26.00 -2.94 -0.65
CA PHE A 330 -25.09 -3.44 0.38
C PHE A 330 -24.40 -4.75 -0.01
N ARG A 331 -25.12 -5.70 -0.63
CA ARG A 331 -24.53 -7.00 -1.01
C ARG A 331 -23.44 -6.83 -2.06
N ASP A 332 -23.69 -6.01 -3.07
CA ASP A 332 -22.73 -5.72 -4.12
C ASP A 332 -21.56 -4.88 -3.60
N ALA A 333 -21.79 -3.89 -2.74
CA ALA A 333 -20.71 -3.15 -2.07
C ALA A 333 -19.82 -4.04 -1.19
N CYS A 334 -20.35 -5.13 -0.61
CA CYS A 334 -19.53 -6.16 0.03
C CYS A 334 -18.73 -7.01 -0.97
N ILE A 335 -19.28 -7.31 -2.16
CA ILE A 335 -18.55 -8.03 -3.22
C ILE A 335 -17.40 -7.16 -3.75
N LEU A 336 -17.64 -5.89 -4.06
CA LEU A 336 -16.59 -4.96 -4.53
C LEU A 336 -15.46 -4.78 -3.51
N GLY A 337 -15.82 -4.63 -2.23
CA GLY A 337 -14.84 -4.59 -1.14
C GLY A 337 -14.01 -5.86 -1.01
N ARG A 338 -14.65 -7.04 -1.09
CA ARG A 338 -13.95 -8.34 -1.07
C ARG A 338 -12.96 -8.47 -2.23
N THR A 339 -13.34 -8.04 -3.44
CA THR A 339 -12.47 -8.07 -4.61
C THR A 339 -11.29 -7.11 -4.44
N TRP A 340 -11.55 -5.85 -4.09
CA TRP A 340 -10.51 -4.84 -3.89
C TRP A 340 -9.47 -5.26 -2.83
N LEU A 341 -9.92 -5.84 -1.71
CA LEU A 341 -9.04 -6.40 -0.67
C LEU A 341 -8.22 -7.59 -1.17
N GLN A 342 -8.87 -8.54 -1.87
CA GLN A 342 -8.19 -9.74 -2.37
C GLN A 342 -7.11 -9.40 -3.40
N GLN A 343 -7.33 -8.43 -4.29
CA GLN A 343 -6.31 -7.96 -5.23
C GLN A 343 -5.09 -7.30 -4.56
N ARG A 344 -5.17 -6.98 -3.25
CA ARG A 344 -4.14 -6.30 -2.45
C ARG A 344 -3.60 -7.17 -1.30
N GLY A 345 -3.93 -8.46 -1.30
CA GLY A 345 -3.48 -9.46 -0.34
C GLY A 345 -4.22 -9.42 1.02
N PHE A 346 -5.17 -8.50 1.20
CA PHE A 346 -5.84 -8.27 2.47
C PHE A 346 -6.91 -9.33 2.78
N HIS A 347 -6.73 -10.01 3.90
CA HIS A 347 -7.63 -11.06 4.37
C HIS A 347 -7.89 -10.92 5.88
N SER A 348 -8.90 -11.63 6.38
CA SER A 348 -9.29 -11.59 7.80
C SER A 348 -8.24 -12.14 8.81
N PRO A 349 -7.26 -13.00 8.46
CA PRO A 349 -6.15 -13.34 9.36
C PRO A 349 -5.16 -12.21 9.57
N PHE A 350 -4.59 -12.07 10.77
CA PHE A 350 -3.64 -10.99 11.09
C PHE A 350 -2.37 -11.07 10.23
N GLN A 351 -1.93 -12.29 9.90
CA GLN A 351 -0.76 -12.56 9.05
C GLN A 351 -0.90 -11.98 7.63
N ASN A 352 -2.14 -11.76 7.19
CA ASN A 352 -2.52 -11.17 5.90
C ASN A 352 -3.29 -9.85 6.10
N GLY A 353 -2.94 -9.12 7.17
CA GLY A 353 -3.39 -7.75 7.45
C GLY A 353 -4.66 -7.59 8.29
N GLY A 354 -5.31 -8.68 8.70
CA GLY A 354 -6.37 -8.68 9.71
C GLY A 354 -7.70 -8.03 9.30
N PHE A 355 -7.83 -7.59 8.04
CA PHE A 355 -8.98 -6.86 7.52
C PHE A 355 -9.45 -7.50 6.20
N GLY A 356 -10.48 -8.34 6.29
CA GLY A 356 -11.07 -9.01 5.14
C GLY A 356 -12.55 -8.66 4.97
N GLY A 357 -13.27 -9.53 4.26
CA GLY A 357 -14.67 -9.30 3.90
C GLY A 357 -15.70 -9.50 5.02
N PHE A 358 -15.30 -9.84 6.25
CA PHE A 358 -16.17 -9.66 7.42
C PHE A 358 -16.02 -8.24 7.95
N GLU A 359 -14.78 -7.80 8.13
CA GLU A 359 -14.40 -6.50 8.67
C GLU A 359 -14.91 -5.36 7.77
N TRP A 360 -14.78 -5.50 6.44
CA TRP A 360 -15.39 -4.60 5.46
C TRP A 360 -16.93 -4.52 5.61
N ALA A 361 -17.60 -5.67 5.73
CA ALA A 361 -19.07 -5.69 5.80
C ALA A 361 -19.58 -5.09 7.14
N ALA A 362 -18.85 -5.32 8.24
CA ALA A 362 -19.12 -4.71 9.54
C ALA A 362 -18.88 -3.19 9.50
N LEU A 363 -17.77 -2.73 8.91
CA LEU A 363 -17.48 -1.32 8.68
C LEU A 363 -18.59 -0.63 7.87
N VAL A 364 -18.95 -1.17 6.70
CA VAL A 364 -20.07 -0.64 5.88
C VAL A 364 -21.36 -0.57 6.69
N SER A 365 -21.69 -1.62 7.46
CA SER A 365 -22.91 -1.65 8.26
C SER A 365 -22.93 -0.61 9.39
N LEU A 366 -21.78 -0.21 9.93
CA LEU A 366 -21.67 0.79 11.00
C LEU A 366 -21.60 2.22 10.45
N LEU A 367 -21.01 2.42 9.27
CA LEU A 367 -21.02 3.73 8.59
C LEU A 367 -22.43 4.15 8.10
N PHE A 368 -23.40 3.22 8.05
CA PHE A 368 -24.84 3.50 7.90
C PHE A 368 -25.53 3.93 9.22
N GLU A 369 -24.86 3.83 10.36
CA GLU A 369 -25.41 4.15 11.69
C GLU A 369 -24.69 5.36 12.32
N GLY A 370 -23.43 5.61 12.01
CA GLY A 370 -22.68 6.79 12.48
C GLY A 370 -21.30 6.95 11.83
N GLY A 371 -20.36 7.50 12.60
CA GLY A 371 -18.93 7.63 12.23
C GLY A 371 -18.51 9.01 11.71
N GLY A 372 -19.45 9.88 11.34
CA GLY A 372 -19.15 11.27 10.96
C GLY A 372 -18.74 12.14 12.17
N PRO A 373 -18.15 13.34 11.94
CA PRO A 373 -17.63 14.20 13.01
C PRO A 373 -18.64 14.61 14.10
N THR A 374 -19.93 14.61 13.75
CA THR A 374 -21.06 14.93 14.64
C THR A 374 -21.89 13.68 15.01
N GLY A 375 -21.30 12.49 14.90
CA GLY A 375 -21.96 11.19 15.14
C GLY A 375 -22.89 10.72 14.02
N GLN A 376 -23.15 11.55 13.01
CA GLN A 376 -24.05 11.24 11.89
C GLN A 376 -23.51 10.10 11.00
N PRO A 377 -24.39 9.35 10.29
CA PRO A 377 -23.97 8.36 9.30
C PRO A 377 -23.11 8.94 8.18
N ILE A 378 -22.09 8.20 7.77
CA ILE A 378 -21.25 8.53 6.60
C ILE A 378 -21.86 8.01 5.29
N LEU A 379 -22.64 6.92 5.35
CA LEU A 379 -23.29 6.30 4.20
C LEU A 379 -24.81 6.56 4.19
N MET A 380 -25.33 6.95 3.03
CA MET A 380 -26.78 7.04 2.79
C MET A 380 -27.30 5.77 2.14
N ARG A 381 -28.47 5.27 2.57
CA ARG A 381 -29.05 4.00 2.07
C ARG A 381 -29.45 4.03 0.58
N SER A 382 -29.56 5.24 0.01
CA SER A 382 -29.81 5.52 -1.41
C SER A 382 -28.56 5.43 -2.29
N TYR A 383 -27.36 5.24 -1.73
CA TYR A 383 -26.14 5.11 -2.52
C TYR A 383 -26.10 3.81 -3.33
N SER A 384 -25.59 3.91 -4.56
CA SER A 384 -25.18 2.76 -5.38
C SER A 384 -24.01 1.99 -4.75
N SER A 385 -23.79 0.75 -5.18
CA SER A 385 -22.66 -0.09 -4.76
C SER A 385 -21.30 0.61 -4.94
N TYR A 386 -21.13 1.32 -6.07
CA TYR A 386 -19.96 2.16 -6.34
C TYR A 386 -19.81 3.34 -5.36
N GLN A 387 -20.89 4.07 -5.07
CA GLN A 387 -20.84 5.20 -4.13
C GLN A 387 -20.52 4.73 -2.71
N ILE A 388 -21.08 3.60 -2.27
CA ILE A 388 -20.71 2.97 -0.99
C ILE A 388 -19.22 2.61 -0.99
N PHE A 389 -18.75 1.90 -2.01
CA PHE A 389 -17.34 1.52 -2.13
C PHE A 389 -16.41 2.73 -2.08
N LYS A 390 -16.66 3.76 -2.91
CA LYS A 390 -15.85 4.99 -2.95
C LYS A 390 -15.86 5.73 -1.62
N ALA A 391 -17.01 5.82 -0.93
CA ALA A 391 -17.11 6.47 0.37
C ALA A 391 -16.35 5.70 1.48
N VAL A 392 -16.33 4.36 1.44
CA VAL A 392 -15.52 3.55 2.37
C VAL A 392 -14.02 3.72 2.10
N ILE A 393 -13.59 3.72 0.84
CA ILE A 393 -12.20 4.02 0.46
C ILE A 393 -11.81 5.44 0.92
N GLN A 394 -12.68 6.43 0.71
CA GLN A 394 -12.46 7.80 1.17
C GLN A 394 -12.37 7.90 2.71
N PHE A 395 -13.17 7.12 3.43
CA PHE A 395 -13.09 7.02 4.90
C PHE A 395 -11.77 6.40 5.36
N LEU A 396 -11.34 5.26 4.78
CA LEU A 396 -10.09 4.59 5.13
C LEU A 396 -8.84 5.44 4.81
N ALA A 397 -8.87 6.20 3.71
CA ALA A 397 -7.81 7.14 3.39
C ALA A 397 -7.82 8.35 4.35
N GLY A 398 -8.98 8.99 4.55
CA GLY A 398 -9.09 10.29 5.21
C GLY A 398 -9.20 10.27 6.74
N ARG A 399 -9.75 9.22 7.35
CA ARG A 399 -9.87 9.09 8.81
C ARG A 399 -8.80 8.15 9.35
N ASP A 400 -7.92 8.68 10.19
CA ASP A 400 -7.03 7.84 10.97
C ASP A 400 -7.78 7.18 12.15
N LEU A 401 -7.62 5.86 12.29
CA LEU A 401 -8.22 5.02 13.33
C LEU A 401 -7.19 4.57 14.38
N THR A 402 -5.91 4.95 14.24
CA THR A 402 -4.98 4.98 15.38
C THR A 402 -5.48 5.95 16.45
N THR A 403 -6.14 7.04 16.03
CA THR A 403 -7.03 7.84 16.89
C THR A 403 -8.39 7.13 16.99
N PRO A 404 -8.75 6.50 18.12
CA PRO A 404 -9.87 5.57 18.20
C PRO A 404 -11.20 6.18 17.75
N LEU A 405 -11.99 5.41 16.99
CA LEU A 405 -13.38 5.71 16.70
C LEU A 405 -14.28 4.79 17.53
N LEU A 406 -14.97 5.39 18.50
CA LEU A 406 -15.97 4.71 19.34
C LEU A 406 -17.36 4.95 18.73
N LEU A 407 -18.09 3.86 18.44
CA LEU A 407 -19.47 3.90 17.97
C LEU A 407 -20.37 3.25 19.03
N ASN A 408 -21.49 3.89 19.38
CA ASN A 408 -22.41 3.42 20.43
C ASN A 408 -21.73 3.18 21.80
N ALA A 409 -20.63 3.88 22.10
CA ALA A 409 -19.89 3.82 23.36
C ALA A 409 -19.31 5.20 23.73
N THR A 410 -19.20 5.45 25.04
CA THR A 410 -18.51 6.60 25.63
C THR A 410 -17.27 6.14 26.39
N GLU A 411 -16.16 6.88 26.26
CA GLU A 411 -14.99 6.81 27.15
C GLU A 411 -14.50 5.39 27.51
N ILE A 412 -14.12 4.61 26.49
CA ILE A 412 -13.44 3.33 26.71
C ILE A 412 -11.93 3.58 26.67
N PRO A 413 -11.17 3.27 27.74
CA PRO A 413 -9.71 3.30 27.68
C PRO A 413 -9.23 2.24 26.69
N VAL A 414 -8.48 2.70 25.70
CA VAL A 414 -7.79 1.91 24.67
C VAL A 414 -6.32 1.83 25.05
N SER A 415 -5.71 0.66 24.86
CA SER A 415 -4.28 0.45 25.12
C SER A 415 -3.69 -0.37 23.99
N GLY A 416 -2.57 0.09 23.42
CA GLY A 416 -1.87 -0.52 22.29
C GLY A 416 -1.86 0.36 21.02
N ASN A 417 -0.88 0.11 20.15
CA ASN A 417 -0.53 0.98 19.01
C ASN A 417 -1.26 0.62 17.70
N GLY A 418 -2.33 -0.19 17.78
CA GLY A 418 -3.13 -0.65 16.64
C GLY A 418 -4.40 0.18 16.41
N PRO A 419 -5.02 0.10 15.23
CA PRO A 419 -6.23 0.86 14.91
C PRO A 419 -7.44 0.37 15.72
N VAL A 420 -8.34 1.30 16.06
CA VAL A 420 -9.55 1.02 16.83
C VAL A 420 -10.81 1.58 16.18
N LEU A 421 -11.67 0.66 15.78
CA LEU A 421 -13.08 0.89 15.47
C LEU A 421 -13.92 0.06 16.45
N TYR A 422 -14.32 0.68 17.56
CA TYR A 422 -15.02 -0.02 18.64
C TYR A 422 -16.54 0.09 18.50
N ASP A 423 -17.20 -1.06 18.38
CA ASP A 423 -18.66 -1.16 18.45
C ASP A 423 -19.09 -1.43 19.90
N GLY A 424 -19.61 -0.39 20.55
CA GLY A 424 -20.17 -0.44 21.89
C GLY A 424 -21.40 -1.33 22.03
N GLY A 425 -22.19 -1.47 20.97
CA GLY A 425 -23.40 -2.30 20.97
C GLY A 425 -23.11 -3.80 20.99
N ARG A 426 -21.88 -4.21 20.63
CA ARG A 426 -21.44 -5.62 20.60
C ARG A 426 -20.19 -5.88 21.47
N GLY A 427 -19.54 -4.82 21.93
CA GLY A 427 -18.39 -4.85 22.84
C GLY A 427 -17.11 -5.36 22.18
N LEU A 428 -16.80 -4.90 20.95
CA LEU A 428 -15.66 -5.41 20.15
C LEU A 428 -14.98 -4.28 19.36
N ASN A 429 -13.64 -4.23 19.37
CA ASN A 429 -12.89 -3.54 18.31
C ASN A 429 -12.89 -4.43 17.06
N ILE A 430 -13.49 -3.99 15.95
CA ILE A 430 -13.52 -4.77 14.71
C ILE A 430 -12.11 -4.95 14.13
N LEU A 431 -11.24 -3.97 14.32
CA LEU A 431 -9.88 -3.95 13.76
C LEU A 431 -8.84 -4.60 14.69
N TYR A 432 -9.26 -5.40 15.69
CA TYR A 432 -8.35 -5.97 16.68
C TYR A 432 -7.27 -6.93 16.13
N LYS A 433 -7.47 -7.42 14.89
CA LYS A 433 -6.52 -8.26 14.14
C LYS A 433 -5.61 -7.44 13.23
N MET A 434 -5.88 -6.15 13.02
CA MET A 434 -4.99 -5.27 12.28
C MET A 434 -3.83 -4.85 13.17
N THR A 435 -2.63 -4.95 12.60
CA THR A 435 -1.38 -4.44 13.17
C THR A 435 -1.11 -3.04 12.65
N SER A 436 -0.17 -2.31 13.26
CA SER A 436 0.16 -0.93 12.85
C SER A 436 0.63 -0.86 11.39
N TRP A 437 1.48 -1.80 10.96
CA TRP A 437 1.97 -1.90 9.57
C TRP A 437 0.89 -2.26 8.56
N SER A 438 0.02 -3.23 8.87
CA SER A 438 -1.06 -3.61 7.96
C SER A 438 -2.13 -2.53 7.84
N TYR A 439 -2.34 -1.75 8.90
CA TYR A 439 -3.18 -0.56 8.86
C TYR A 439 -2.57 0.57 8.03
N ALA A 440 -1.26 0.85 8.18
CA ALA A 440 -0.55 1.80 7.33
C ALA A 440 -0.64 1.39 5.84
N SER A 441 -0.43 0.12 5.55
CA SER A 441 -0.58 -0.47 4.20
C SER A 441 -2.01 -0.32 3.67
N LEU A 442 -3.04 -0.55 4.49
CA LEU A 442 -4.44 -0.37 4.09
C LEU A 442 -4.76 1.10 3.78
N ARG A 443 -4.24 2.05 4.57
CA ARG A 443 -4.40 3.50 4.31
C ARG A 443 -3.67 3.93 3.03
N HIS A 444 -2.47 3.39 2.78
CA HIS A 444 -1.70 3.64 1.57
C HIS A 444 -2.48 3.19 0.32
N GLU A 445 -2.96 1.94 0.30
CA GLU A 445 -3.83 1.41 -0.76
C GLU A 445 -5.13 2.19 -0.94
N ALA A 446 -5.80 2.56 0.14
CA ALA A 446 -7.02 3.37 0.09
C ALA A 446 -6.74 4.75 -0.51
N SER A 447 -5.59 5.35 -0.21
CA SER A 447 -5.18 6.66 -0.74
C SER A 447 -4.84 6.60 -2.23
N ILE A 448 -4.12 5.57 -2.69
CA ILE A 448 -3.87 5.31 -4.12
C ILE A 448 -5.20 5.07 -4.85
N THR A 449 -6.05 4.20 -4.30
CA THR A 449 -7.37 3.90 -4.87
C THR A 449 -8.24 5.17 -4.96
N LEU A 450 -8.23 6.03 -3.95
CA LEU A 450 -8.98 7.30 -3.97
C LEU A 450 -8.48 8.24 -5.07
N LYS A 451 -7.16 8.35 -5.27
CA LYS A 451 -6.56 9.11 -6.39
C LYS A 451 -7.03 8.56 -7.74
N MET A 452 -6.93 7.25 -7.96
CA MET A 452 -7.38 6.56 -9.19
C MET A 452 -8.90 6.75 -9.45
N LEU A 453 -9.72 6.69 -8.41
CA LEU A 453 -11.17 6.92 -8.53
C LEU A 453 -11.52 8.37 -8.85
N ASN A 454 -10.68 9.34 -8.47
CA ASN A 454 -10.89 10.77 -8.73
C ASN A 454 -10.31 11.26 -10.06
N GLU A 455 -9.22 10.67 -10.57
CA GLU A 455 -8.62 11.02 -11.88
C GLU A 455 -9.61 10.77 -13.03
N SER A 456 -10.11 11.82 -13.68
CA SER A 456 -11.16 11.73 -14.69
C SER A 456 -10.68 11.41 -16.12
N ARG A 457 -9.39 11.59 -16.42
CA ARG A 457 -8.83 11.47 -17.78
C ARG A 457 -8.52 10.02 -18.17
N VAL A 458 -8.38 9.13 -17.19
CA VAL A 458 -7.94 7.75 -17.37
C VAL A 458 -8.93 6.82 -16.69
N ASP A 459 -9.40 5.79 -17.39
CA ASP A 459 -10.11 4.70 -16.72
C ASP A 459 -9.11 3.89 -15.89
N ASN A 460 -9.46 3.65 -14.64
CA ASN A 460 -8.67 2.90 -13.68
C ASN A 460 -9.46 1.70 -13.13
N PHE A 461 -10.58 1.30 -13.75
CA PHE A 461 -11.40 0.16 -13.33
C PHE A 461 -10.54 -1.10 -13.12
N ASP A 462 -9.74 -1.46 -14.12
CA ASP A 462 -8.88 -2.65 -14.07
C ASP A 462 -7.84 -2.57 -12.96
N ARG A 463 -7.21 -1.41 -12.76
CA ARG A 463 -6.21 -1.15 -11.71
C ARG A 463 -6.80 -1.20 -10.29
N VAL A 464 -8.12 -0.98 -10.15
CA VAL A 464 -8.81 -1.06 -8.86
C VAL A 464 -9.31 -2.48 -8.57
N PHE A 465 -9.85 -3.20 -9.57
CA PHE A 465 -10.59 -4.45 -9.34
C PHE A 465 -10.07 -5.71 -10.06
N ILE A 466 -9.29 -5.59 -11.13
CA ILE A 466 -8.90 -6.72 -12.00
C ILE A 466 -7.41 -7.09 -11.84
N VAL A 467 -6.53 -6.10 -11.78
CA VAL A 467 -5.08 -6.30 -11.58
C VAL A 467 -4.82 -6.70 -10.13
N LYS A 468 -4.08 -7.80 -9.96
CA LYS A 468 -3.55 -8.29 -8.68
C LYS A 468 -2.22 -7.57 -8.38
N VAL A 469 -2.09 -6.98 -7.18
CA VAL A 469 -1.00 -6.07 -6.78
C VAL A 469 -0.44 -6.39 -5.38
N ASP A 470 -0.49 -7.65 -4.98
CA ASP A 470 0.02 -8.18 -3.72
C ASP A 470 1.31 -9.01 -3.87
N GLU A 471 1.87 -9.09 -5.08
CA GLU A 471 3.16 -9.70 -5.38
C GLU A 471 4.29 -8.89 -4.70
N PRO A 472 5.01 -9.42 -3.69
CA PRO A 472 5.87 -8.58 -2.84
C PRO A 472 7.00 -7.87 -3.59
N ALA A 473 7.64 -8.57 -4.54
CA ALA A 473 8.75 -8.03 -5.34
C ALA A 473 8.32 -6.95 -6.36
N LEU A 474 7.00 -6.75 -6.56
CA LEU A 474 6.44 -5.67 -7.39
C LEU A 474 5.76 -4.58 -6.55
N ARG A 475 5.91 -4.64 -5.22
CA ARG A 475 5.20 -3.78 -4.24
C ARG A 475 6.14 -3.05 -3.27
N PHE A 476 7.34 -3.58 -3.06
CA PHE A 476 8.34 -3.07 -2.14
C PHE A 476 9.70 -3.04 -2.84
N ASP A 477 10.50 -2.02 -2.60
CA ASP A 477 11.82 -1.84 -3.23
C ASP A 477 12.88 -2.79 -2.64
N ARG A 478 12.62 -3.29 -1.41
CA ARG A 478 13.40 -4.32 -0.72
C ARG A 478 12.51 -5.29 0.05
N LEU A 479 12.94 -6.54 0.14
CA LEU A 479 12.31 -7.59 0.94
C LEU A 479 13.34 -8.16 1.93
N ILE A 480 12.98 -8.28 3.20
CA ILE A 480 13.75 -9.02 4.21
C ILE A 480 13.02 -10.33 4.51
N SER A 481 13.70 -11.46 4.52
CA SER A 481 13.10 -12.73 5.00
C SER A 481 13.80 -13.28 6.25
N PHE A 482 13.00 -13.79 7.18
CA PHE A 482 13.42 -14.43 8.42
C PHE A 482 12.96 -15.90 8.45
N PRO A 483 13.73 -16.85 7.87
CA PRO A 483 13.34 -18.26 7.83
C PRO A 483 13.41 -18.95 9.20
N LYS A 484 14.37 -18.56 10.05
CA LYS A 484 14.69 -19.23 11.33
C LYS A 484 14.00 -18.61 12.55
N SER A 485 13.53 -17.37 12.44
CA SER A 485 13.10 -16.51 13.58
C SER A 485 11.59 -16.24 13.62
N PHE A 486 11.12 -15.58 14.68
CA PHE A 486 9.72 -15.11 14.86
C PHE A 486 8.60 -16.17 14.89
N HIS A 487 8.95 -17.46 15.04
CA HIS A 487 7.99 -18.55 15.20
C HIS A 487 7.30 -18.54 16.58
N GLY A 488 5.99 -18.82 16.61
CA GLY A 488 5.22 -18.87 17.87
C GLY A 488 3.74 -19.18 17.69
N ASP A 489 2.99 -19.15 18.80
CA ASP A 489 1.53 -19.02 18.77
C ASP A 489 1.13 -17.58 18.39
N THR A 490 -0.16 -17.30 18.19
CA THR A 490 -0.65 -15.97 17.78
C THR A 490 -0.28 -14.84 18.73
N LEU A 491 -0.29 -15.05 20.05
CA LEU A 491 0.06 -13.99 21.00
C LEU A 491 1.57 -13.72 21.03
N HIS A 492 2.39 -14.77 21.00
CA HIS A 492 3.85 -14.62 20.90
C HIS A 492 4.25 -13.97 19.56
N ALA A 493 3.75 -14.48 18.44
CA ALA A 493 4.05 -13.95 17.11
C ALA A 493 3.66 -12.46 17.00
N LEU A 494 2.49 -12.05 17.51
CA LEU A 494 2.10 -10.65 17.56
C LEU A 494 3.05 -9.81 18.43
N ARG A 495 3.52 -10.31 19.59
CA ARG A 495 4.46 -9.58 20.44
C ARG A 495 5.79 -9.34 19.73
N GLU A 496 6.42 -10.41 19.22
CA GLU A 496 7.73 -10.30 18.56
C GLU A 496 7.67 -9.49 17.26
N GLN A 497 6.61 -9.64 16.45
CA GLN A 497 6.43 -8.84 15.23
C GLN A 497 6.18 -7.36 15.52
N ASN A 498 5.48 -7.01 16.62
CA ASN A 498 5.34 -5.61 17.03
C ASN A 498 6.67 -5.03 17.58
N ALA A 499 7.47 -5.84 18.28
CA ALA A 499 8.82 -5.43 18.69
C ALA A 499 9.71 -5.17 17.45
N LEU A 500 9.75 -6.11 16.50
CA LEU A 500 10.50 -5.96 15.24
C LEU A 500 10.05 -4.73 14.46
N TYR A 501 8.75 -4.55 14.24
CA TYR A 501 8.23 -3.36 13.55
C TYR A 501 8.61 -2.06 14.26
N THR A 502 8.61 -2.02 15.60
CA THR A 502 8.98 -0.84 16.38
C THR A 502 10.48 -0.54 16.25
N VAL A 503 11.35 -1.57 16.30
CA VAL A 503 12.80 -1.41 16.10
C VAL A 503 13.09 -0.95 14.67
N LEU A 504 12.56 -1.63 13.65
CA LEU A 504 12.79 -1.27 12.25
C LEU A 504 12.26 0.13 11.90
N SER A 505 11.09 0.52 12.42
CA SER A 505 10.54 1.87 12.22
C SER A 505 11.41 2.95 12.87
N ARG A 506 12.03 2.66 14.02
CA ARG A 506 12.97 3.58 14.69
C ARG A 506 14.36 3.60 14.03
N ALA A 507 14.79 2.49 13.47
CA ALA A 507 16.09 2.32 12.85
C ALA A 507 16.17 2.96 11.45
N LEU A 508 15.17 2.70 10.61
CA LEU A 508 15.12 3.19 9.22
C LEU A 508 14.48 4.59 9.14
N GLY A 509 13.61 4.94 10.09
CA GLY A 509 13.01 6.27 10.20
C GLY A 509 12.30 6.70 8.90
N ASP A 510 12.70 7.85 8.39
CA ASP A 510 12.25 8.48 7.14
C ASP A 510 13.00 7.99 5.88
N ARG A 511 13.95 7.05 6.00
CA ARG A 511 14.47 6.29 4.83
C ARG A 511 13.42 5.34 4.23
N VAL A 512 12.26 5.16 4.90
CA VAL A 512 11.16 4.29 4.47
C VAL A 512 9.81 5.01 4.53
N LYS A 513 9.03 4.88 3.45
CA LYS A 513 7.64 5.36 3.33
C LYS A 513 6.62 4.36 3.89
N LEU A 514 6.94 3.07 3.89
CA LEU A 514 6.11 2.01 4.44
C LEU A 514 6.96 0.78 4.81
N ILE A 515 6.75 0.23 6.00
CA ILE A 515 7.22 -1.11 6.41
C ILE A 515 5.99 -2.01 6.52
N SER A 516 6.03 -3.20 5.93
CA SER A 516 4.91 -4.17 5.97
C SER A 516 5.40 -5.58 6.27
N LEU A 517 5.10 -6.09 7.47
CA LEU A 517 5.39 -7.47 7.86
C LEU A 517 4.24 -8.41 7.41
N THR A 518 4.59 -9.47 6.70
CA THR A 518 3.69 -10.53 6.22
C THR A 518 4.22 -11.88 6.68
N SER A 519 3.33 -12.79 7.06
CA SER A 519 3.72 -14.14 7.47
C SER A 519 2.72 -15.18 7.00
N HIS A 520 3.08 -16.45 7.14
CA HIS A 520 2.20 -17.56 6.79
C HIS A 520 1.35 -17.98 7.99
N SER A 521 0.04 -18.16 7.78
CA SER A 521 -0.82 -18.80 8.78
C SER A 521 -0.57 -20.31 8.78
N ALA A 522 -0.49 -20.92 9.97
CA ALA A 522 -0.35 -22.37 10.10
C ALA A 522 -1.48 -23.10 9.34
N GLY A 523 -1.09 -24.01 8.45
CA GLY A 523 -2.00 -24.76 7.59
C GLY A 523 -2.90 -25.75 8.34
N THR A 524 -3.82 -26.39 7.61
CA THR A 524 -4.76 -27.38 8.16
C THR A 524 -4.04 -28.66 8.60
N TRP A 525 -4.47 -29.28 9.71
CA TRP A 525 -3.90 -30.55 10.18
C TRP A 525 -4.95 -31.63 10.45
N SER A 526 -4.52 -32.88 10.51
CA SER A 526 -5.40 -34.03 10.78
C SER A 526 -5.94 -33.98 12.21
N VAL A 527 -7.22 -34.31 12.41
CA VAL A 527 -7.80 -34.45 13.76
C VAL A 527 -7.12 -35.52 14.64
N ARG A 528 -6.26 -36.36 14.05
CA ARG A 528 -5.46 -37.37 14.77
C ARG A 528 -4.04 -36.91 15.13
N SER A 529 -3.53 -35.82 14.58
CA SER A 529 -2.26 -35.23 15.03
C SER A 529 -2.52 -34.22 16.15
N LYS A 530 -1.51 -33.98 17.00
CA LYS A 530 -1.49 -32.75 17.80
C LYS A 530 -1.41 -31.55 16.83
N ALA A 531 -1.71 -30.34 17.34
CA ALA A 531 -1.50 -29.11 16.59
C ALA A 531 -0.04 -29.00 16.07
N LEU A 532 0.16 -28.19 15.02
CA LEU A 532 1.42 -28.05 14.30
C LEU A 532 2.57 -27.51 15.18
N ASN A 533 3.26 -28.42 15.86
CA ASN A 533 4.41 -28.11 16.71
C ASN A 533 5.65 -27.77 15.86
N LYS A 534 6.07 -26.49 15.87
CA LYS A 534 7.42 -25.98 15.56
C LYS A 534 8.06 -26.28 14.18
N LYS A 535 7.44 -27.07 13.30
CA LYS A 535 8.02 -27.47 11.99
C LYS A 535 7.33 -26.91 10.74
N ALA A 536 6.22 -26.18 10.89
CA ALA A 536 5.82 -25.24 9.86
C ALA A 536 6.62 -23.97 10.10
N SER A 537 7.63 -23.72 9.25
CA SER A 537 8.32 -22.44 9.20
C SER A 537 7.34 -21.40 8.67
N ASN A 538 6.70 -20.66 9.58
CA ASN A 538 5.88 -19.51 9.21
C ASN A 538 6.83 -18.34 8.91
N GLU A 539 7.56 -18.46 7.79
CA GLU A 539 8.52 -17.48 7.30
C GLU A 539 7.90 -16.08 7.35
N LEU A 540 8.61 -15.18 8.03
CA LEU A 540 8.24 -13.79 8.20
C LEU A 540 8.99 -12.97 7.16
N SER A 541 8.25 -12.36 6.24
CA SER A 541 8.79 -11.50 5.20
C SER A 541 8.39 -10.05 5.47
N VAL A 542 9.35 -9.12 5.36
CA VAL A 542 9.17 -7.70 5.63
C VAL A 542 9.44 -6.91 4.35
N GLY A 543 8.40 -6.30 3.80
CA GLY A 543 8.53 -5.38 2.67
C GLY A 543 8.88 -3.97 3.14
N LEU A 544 9.89 -3.36 2.52
CA LEU A 544 10.24 -1.96 2.69
C LEU A 544 9.91 -1.19 1.40
N LEU A 545 9.06 -0.17 1.50
CA LEU A 545 8.93 0.88 0.49
C LEU A 545 9.87 2.01 0.92
N LEU A 546 10.92 2.26 0.15
CA LEU A 546 12.00 3.19 0.47
C LEU A 546 11.61 4.64 0.17
N ASP A 547 12.33 5.57 0.78
CA ASP A 547 12.32 6.98 0.37
C ASP A 547 13.63 7.34 -0.33
N ALA A 548 13.61 7.41 -1.67
CA ALA A 548 14.83 7.68 -2.45
C ALA A 548 15.48 9.05 -2.16
N ASP A 549 14.74 10.03 -1.62
CA ASP A 549 15.31 11.32 -1.22
C ASP A 549 16.16 11.20 0.06
N ASN A 550 15.98 10.12 0.84
CA ASN A 550 16.56 9.91 2.16
C ASN A 550 17.42 8.63 2.27
N VAL A 551 17.17 7.60 1.46
CA VAL A 551 17.72 6.25 1.64
C VAL A 551 19.25 6.20 1.59
N SER A 552 19.88 7.00 0.72
CA SER A 552 21.32 7.00 0.47
C SER A 552 22.14 7.90 1.41
N ARG A 553 21.51 8.60 2.38
CA ARG A 553 22.25 9.56 3.20
C ARG A 553 23.28 8.87 4.11
N VAL A 554 24.51 9.37 4.08
CA VAL A 554 25.67 8.79 4.78
C VAL A 554 25.64 9.05 6.30
N VAL A 555 24.95 10.12 6.73
CA VAL A 555 24.84 10.54 8.13
C VAL A 555 23.37 10.62 8.54
N ASP A 556 23.01 9.98 9.65
CA ASP A 556 21.73 10.25 10.34
C ASP A 556 21.97 11.23 11.49
N HIS A 557 21.16 12.29 11.52
CA HIS A 557 21.14 13.26 12.61
C HIS A 557 20.24 12.75 13.75
N GLY A 558 20.79 12.63 14.95
CA GLY A 558 20.07 12.37 16.19
C GLY A 558 19.68 13.65 16.95
N PRO A 559 19.19 13.51 18.19
CA PRO A 559 18.88 14.65 19.06
C PRO A 559 20.13 15.44 19.45
N ALA A 560 19.93 16.67 19.93
CA ALA A 560 21.03 17.52 20.37
C ALA A 560 21.70 16.98 21.65
N ALA A 561 23.01 17.23 21.79
CA ALA A 561 23.76 16.78 22.98
C ALA A 561 23.25 17.38 24.31
N GLU A 562 22.46 18.45 24.26
CA GLU A 562 21.81 19.09 25.41
C GLU A 562 20.49 18.39 25.81
N GLU A 563 19.85 17.65 24.91
CA GLU A 563 18.58 16.93 25.09
C GLU A 563 18.81 15.58 25.77
N LYS A 564 19.32 15.64 27.01
CA LYS A 564 19.90 14.52 27.76
C LYS A 564 19.12 13.20 27.71
N ASP A 565 17.80 13.25 27.82
CA ASP A 565 16.94 12.05 27.88
C ASP A 565 16.77 11.42 26.48
N GLU A 566 16.63 12.23 25.44
CA GLU A 566 16.55 11.75 24.06
C GLU A 566 17.91 11.27 23.56
N ALA A 567 18.98 12.00 23.87
CA ALA A 567 20.36 11.59 23.62
C ALA A 567 20.74 10.30 24.35
N ALA A 568 20.29 10.11 25.60
CA ALA A 568 20.45 8.86 26.33
C ALA A 568 19.63 7.72 25.69
N SER A 569 18.40 7.98 25.25
CA SER A 569 17.56 7.02 24.52
C SER A 569 18.19 6.63 23.17
N PHE A 570 18.83 7.57 22.48
CA PHE A 570 19.52 7.35 21.20
C PHE A 570 20.76 6.47 21.38
N ARG A 571 21.66 6.81 22.33
CA ARG A 571 22.83 5.97 22.68
C ARG A 571 22.44 4.61 23.27
N ALA A 572 21.34 4.52 24.01
CA ALA A 572 20.83 3.22 24.48
C ALA A 572 20.37 2.34 23.31
N PHE A 573 19.69 2.92 22.31
CA PHE A 573 19.23 2.21 21.11
C PHE A 573 20.40 1.79 20.21
N TRP A 574 21.27 2.71 19.78
CA TRP A 574 22.35 2.43 18.81
C TRP A 574 23.67 1.92 19.41
N GLY A 575 23.88 2.06 20.73
CA GLY A 575 25.08 1.56 21.40
C GLY A 575 26.36 2.19 20.86
N ASN A 576 27.26 1.35 20.34
CA ASN A 576 28.57 1.73 19.82
C ASN A 576 28.53 2.37 18.41
N LYS A 577 27.38 2.41 17.73
CA LYS A 577 27.23 3.15 16.44
C LYS A 577 26.81 4.61 16.60
N ALA A 578 26.44 5.05 17.80
CA ALA A 578 26.17 6.46 18.09
C ALA A 578 27.46 7.22 18.44
N GLU A 579 27.71 8.31 17.74
CA GLU A 579 28.81 9.26 18.01
C GLU A 579 28.30 10.69 18.17
N LEU A 580 29.05 11.54 18.87
CA LEU A 580 28.77 12.98 18.96
C LEU A 580 29.50 13.72 17.85
N ARG A 581 28.75 14.32 16.92
CA ARG A 581 29.30 15.02 15.74
C ARG A 581 28.98 16.51 15.79
N ARG A 582 29.99 17.33 15.47
CA ARG A 582 29.84 18.79 15.29
C ARG A 582 29.66 19.11 13.81
N PHE A 583 28.65 19.89 13.47
CA PHE A 583 28.33 20.27 12.09
C PHE A 583 28.80 21.69 11.73
N LYS A 584 28.68 22.07 10.44
CA LYS A 584 29.22 23.34 9.89
C LYS A 584 28.52 24.59 10.43
N ASP A 585 27.31 24.44 10.94
CA ASP A 585 26.52 25.46 11.64
C ASP A 585 26.97 25.67 13.11
N GLY A 586 27.85 24.79 13.61
CA GLY A 586 28.32 24.78 14.99
C GLY A 586 27.52 23.90 15.96
N SER A 587 26.42 23.30 15.50
CA SER A 587 25.59 22.37 16.30
C SER A 587 26.38 21.12 16.70
N ILE A 588 25.98 20.49 17.81
CA ILE A 588 26.54 19.22 18.29
C ILE A 588 25.37 18.27 18.57
N LEU A 589 25.25 17.23 17.77
CA LEU A 589 24.17 16.24 17.85
C LEU A 589 24.77 14.86 18.14
N GLU A 590 23.97 13.97 18.72
CA GLU A 590 24.19 12.54 18.53
C GLU A 590 24.01 12.22 17.02
N SER A 591 24.73 11.28 16.47
CA SER A 591 24.71 10.97 15.03
C SER A 591 25.13 9.53 14.75
N LEU A 592 24.77 9.04 13.57
CA LEU A 592 25.27 7.78 12.99
C LEU A 592 26.02 8.10 11.72
N VAL A 593 27.06 7.32 11.44
CA VAL A 593 27.81 7.40 10.19
C VAL A 593 27.85 6.01 9.56
N TRP A 594 27.40 5.93 8.32
CA TRP A 594 27.38 4.72 7.50
C TRP A 594 28.52 4.77 6.48
N SER A 595 28.85 3.62 5.90
CA SER A 595 29.78 3.60 4.77
C SER A 595 29.01 3.84 3.47
N ASP A 596 29.62 4.61 2.57
CA ASP A 596 29.19 4.86 1.19
C ASP A 596 30.20 4.29 0.17
N GLN A 597 31.14 3.46 0.64
CA GLN A 597 32.19 2.87 -0.19
C GLN A 597 31.63 1.70 -1.01
N PRO A 598 31.93 1.57 -2.31
CA PRO A 598 31.39 0.51 -3.16
C PRO A 598 31.79 -0.93 -2.79
N SER A 599 32.74 -1.11 -1.88
CA SER A 599 33.12 -2.42 -1.33
C SER A 599 32.21 -2.92 -0.21
N ASP A 600 31.30 -2.07 0.28
CA ASP A 600 30.56 -2.26 1.51
C ASP A 600 29.06 -2.35 1.18
N ASP A 601 28.31 -3.16 1.92
CA ASP A 601 26.89 -3.41 1.65
C ASP A 601 26.04 -2.13 1.75
N SER A 602 24.83 -2.16 1.17
CA SER A 602 23.94 -0.99 1.19
C SER A 602 23.72 -0.43 2.60
N ILE A 603 23.53 0.89 2.70
CA ILE A 603 23.27 1.54 4.01
C ILE A 603 22.02 0.93 4.70
N VAL A 604 21.06 0.42 3.92
CA VAL A 604 19.91 -0.33 4.46
C VAL A 604 20.37 -1.65 5.10
N HIS A 605 21.22 -2.43 4.44
CA HIS A 605 21.80 -3.65 5.00
C HIS A 605 22.65 -3.36 6.25
N GLN A 606 23.52 -2.35 6.22
CA GLN A 606 24.33 -1.92 7.39
C GLN A 606 23.45 -1.57 8.60
N ILE A 607 22.32 -0.89 8.39
CA ILE A 607 21.33 -0.60 9.45
C ILE A 607 20.67 -1.89 9.96
N LEU A 608 20.30 -2.81 9.07
CA LEU A 608 19.66 -4.08 9.42
C LEU A 608 20.59 -4.98 10.24
N VAL A 609 21.82 -5.25 9.78
CA VAL A 609 22.82 -6.04 10.52
C VAL A 609 23.04 -5.47 11.92
N CYS A 610 23.28 -4.16 12.02
CA CYS A 610 23.52 -3.48 13.30
C CYS A 610 22.34 -3.59 14.28
N THR A 611 21.09 -3.51 13.79
CA THR A 611 19.90 -3.46 14.66
C THR A 611 19.29 -4.81 14.96
N LEU A 612 19.41 -5.79 14.07
CA LEU A 612 18.89 -7.15 14.25
C LEU A 612 19.72 -7.97 15.24
N ASP A 613 21.06 -7.89 15.18
CA ASP A 613 21.93 -8.47 16.21
C ASP A 613 21.66 -7.80 17.58
N ARG A 614 21.77 -6.47 17.62
CA ARG A 614 21.69 -5.71 18.86
C ARG A 614 20.36 -5.89 19.61
N HIS A 615 19.22 -5.95 18.90
CA HIS A 615 17.90 -6.02 19.53
C HIS A 615 17.28 -7.42 19.58
N PHE A 616 17.66 -8.33 18.68
CA PHE A 616 17.05 -9.67 18.58
C PHE A 616 18.06 -10.84 18.61
N GLN A 617 19.36 -10.55 18.62
CA GLN A 617 20.44 -11.54 18.54
C GLN A 617 20.31 -12.42 17.29
N ILE A 618 19.86 -11.80 16.20
CA ILE A 618 19.77 -12.41 14.86
C ILE A 618 21.05 -12.02 14.12
N PRO A 619 21.98 -12.97 13.86
CA PRO A 619 23.14 -12.71 13.03
C PRO A 619 22.73 -12.53 11.57
N GLU A 620 23.66 -12.02 10.77
CA GLU A 620 23.50 -11.78 9.34
C GLU A 620 23.06 -13.04 8.57
N ASP A 621 23.71 -14.18 8.80
CA ASP A 621 23.37 -15.51 8.24
C ASP A 621 21.93 -16.01 8.54
N ASP A 622 21.19 -15.36 9.44
CA ASP A 622 19.84 -15.74 9.86
C ASP A 622 18.72 -14.91 9.21
N PHE A 623 19.06 -13.89 8.40
CA PHE A 623 18.12 -13.19 7.51
C PHE A 623 18.64 -13.12 6.06
N LEU A 624 17.75 -12.78 5.13
CA LEU A 624 18.10 -12.49 3.74
C LEU A 624 17.50 -11.15 3.35
N LEU A 625 18.31 -10.26 2.77
CA LEU A 625 17.86 -9.04 2.09
C LEU A 625 17.82 -9.31 0.58
N THR A 626 16.72 -8.96 -0.07
CA THR A 626 16.53 -9.09 -1.53
C THR A 626 16.26 -7.72 -2.13
N GLY A 627 16.95 -7.44 -3.22
CA GLY A 627 16.83 -6.21 -4.02
C GLY A 627 18.09 -5.33 -4.07
N ASP A 628 19.09 -5.54 -3.21
CA ASP A 628 20.41 -4.92 -3.38
C ASP A 628 21.11 -5.45 -4.64
N GLU A 629 20.85 -6.71 -5.00
CA GLU A 629 21.25 -7.36 -6.28
C GLU A 629 20.95 -6.54 -7.55
N TYR A 630 19.96 -5.63 -7.51
CA TYR A 630 19.66 -4.73 -8.63
C TYR A 630 20.58 -3.51 -8.65
N ASP A 631 20.98 -3.00 -7.48
CA ASP A 631 21.90 -1.86 -7.37
C ASP A 631 23.34 -2.31 -7.65
N ASP A 632 23.71 -3.53 -7.25
CA ASP A 632 24.98 -4.18 -7.61
C ASP A 632 25.12 -4.33 -9.13
N LEU A 633 24.07 -4.82 -9.81
CA LEU A 633 24.01 -4.94 -11.27
C LEU A 633 24.07 -3.58 -11.99
N LEU A 634 23.58 -2.51 -11.36
CA LEU A 634 23.73 -1.14 -11.86
C LEU A 634 25.16 -0.62 -11.68
N TYR A 635 25.85 -1.01 -10.60
CA TYR A 635 27.25 -0.66 -10.37
C TYR A 635 28.16 -1.30 -11.42
N ASP A 636 28.10 -2.63 -11.54
CA ASP A 636 28.98 -3.43 -12.40
C ASP A 636 28.84 -3.09 -13.89
N GLU A 637 27.61 -2.92 -14.39
CA GLU A 637 27.36 -2.62 -15.81
C GLU A 637 27.31 -1.11 -16.12
N GLY A 638 27.29 -0.23 -15.11
CA GLY A 638 26.97 1.20 -15.25
C GLY A 638 28.13 2.17 -15.00
N ASP A 639 29.39 1.75 -15.12
CA ASP A 639 30.57 2.55 -14.77
C ASP A 639 30.54 3.08 -13.31
N GLU A 640 30.11 2.27 -12.34
CA GLU A 640 30.00 2.66 -10.91
C GLU A 640 28.81 3.63 -10.61
N ILE A 641 27.85 3.79 -11.53
CA ILE A 641 26.78 4.80 -11.46
C ILE A 641 25.42 4.20 -11.02
N VAL A 642 25.27 4.02 -9.72
CA VAL A 642 24.02 3.51 -9.10
C VAL A 642 22.88 4.54 -9.06
N SER A 643 23.20 5.86 -9.10
CA SER A 643 22.23 6.93 -8.85
C SER A 643 22.41 8.15 -9.76
N TYR A 644 21.28 8.80 -10.10
CA TYR A 644 21.24 10.08 -10.81
C TYR A 644 21.98 11.22 -10.09
N GLN A 645 22.22 11.07 -8.77
CA GLN A 645 22.95 12.05 -7.96
C GLN A 645 24.47 12.00 -8.15
N ASN A 646 25.00 10.99 -8.86
CA ASN A 646 26.43 10.81 -9.10
C ASN A 646 27.10 12.12 -9.62
N PRO A 647 28.25 12.55 -9.04
CA PRO A 647 28.89 13.81 -9.40
C PRO A 647 29.19 13.98 -10.89
N THR A 648 29.45 12.91 -11.66
CA THR A 648 29.77 13.04 -13.09
C THR A 648 28.62 13.62 -13.91
N PHE A 649 27.35 13.32 -13.56
CA PHE A 649 26.19 13.97 -14.18
C PHE A 649 26.09 15.46 -13.85
N GLN A 650 26.65 15.89 -12.71
CA GLN A 650 26.72 17.31 -12.34
C GLN A 650 27.82 18.00 -13.16
N SER A 651 29.03 17.42 -13.21
CA SER A 651 30.17 17.98 -13.95
C SER A 651 29.92 18.15 -15.46
N ILE A 652 29.21 17.22 -16.12
CA ILE A 652 28.88 17.39 -17.54
C ILE A 652 27.79 18.45 -17.77
N LYS A 653 26.91 18.68 -16.79
CA LYS A 653 25.87 19.72 -16.81
C LYS A 653 26.44 21.11 -16.53
N GLU A 654 27.43 21.20 -15.65
CA GLU A 654 28.23 22.41 -15.44
C GLU A 654 29.00 22.76 -16.72
N ALA A 655 29.72 21.80 -17.31
CA ALA A 655 30.41 21.98 -18.59
C ALA A 655 29.47 22.37 -19.74
N PHE A 656 28.26 21.83 -19.80
CA PHE A 656 27.24 22.26 -20.77
C PHE A 656 26.80 23.72 -20.53
N SER A 657 26.71 24.16 -19.28
CA SER A 657 26.32 25.52 -18.91
C SER A 657 27.42 26.53 -19.25
N GLU A 658 28.69 26.16 -19.03
CA GLU A 658 29.87 26.94 -19.45
C GLU A 658 29.97 27.03 -20.99
N LEU A 659 29.69 25.92 -21.69
CA LEU A 659 29.58 25.90 -23.15
C LEU A 659 28.44 26.78 -23.65
N GLU A 660 27.24 26.74 -23.03
CA GLU A 660 26.13 27.60 -23.40
C GLU A 660 26.47 29.09 -23.20
N GLN A 661 27.10 29.45 -22.07
CA GLN A 661 27.57 30.82 -21.85
C GLN A 661 28.59 31.25 -22.90
N SER A 662 29.58 30.41 -23.19
CA SER A 662 30.62 30.66 -24.20
C SER A 662 30.04 30.79 -25.62
N VAL A 663 29.01 30.00 -25.93
CA VAL A 663 28.30 30.05 -27.21
C VAL A 663 27.47 31.32 -27.34
N ARG A 664 26.83 31.79 -26.25
CA ARG A 664 26.05 33.04 -26.23
C ARG A 664 26.91 34.31 -26.30
N SER A 665 28.19 34.26 -25.90
CA SER A 665 29.10 35.41 -25.95
C SER A 665 29.88 35.58 -27.27
N MET A 666 29.58 34.79 -28.31
CA MET A 666 30.29 34.86 -29.60
C MET A 666 29.85 36.03 -30.48
N GLU A 667 30.51 37.19 -30.37
CA GLU A 667 30.30 38.35 -31.26
C GLU A 667 30.60 38.05 -32.75
N GLU A 668 31.40 37.03 -33.05
CA GLU A 668 31.84 36.73 -34.41
C GLU A 668 30.77 36.06 -35.29
N VAL A 669 29.69 35.51 -34.72
CA VAL A 669 28.70 34.71 -35.49
C VAL A 669 27.63 35.62 -36.12
N PRO A 670 27.41 35.58 -37.47
CA PRO A 670 26.52 36.54 -38.15
C PRO A 670 25.01 36.49 -37.85
N LEU A 671 24.56 35.68 -36.89
CA LEU A 671 23.16 35.56 -36.46
C LEU A 671 23.13 35.35 -34.94
N GLU A 672 22.23 36.06 -34.27
CA GLU A 672 21.98 35.88 -32.84
C GLU A 672 21.41 34.49 -32.55
N ILE A 673 21.78 33.96 -31.37
CA ILE A 673 21.50 32.60 -30.94
C ILE A 673 20.27 32.59 -30.05
N ARG A 674 19.22 31.88 -30.49
CA ARG A 674 17.93 31.81 -29.80
C ARG A 674 17.96 30.84 -28.63
N HIS A 675 18.62 29.68 -28.77
CA HIS A 675 18.93 28.76 -27.68
C HIS A 675 19.98 27.71 -28.07
N LEU A 676 20.62 27.12 -27.06
CA LEU A 676 21.34 25.85 -27.14
C LEU A 676 20.62 24.83 -26.25
N ALA A 677 20.18 23.70 -26.79
CA ALA A 677 19.37 22.72 -26.06
C ALA A 677 20.09 21.36 -25.91
N PRO A 678 20.02 20.71 -24.74
CA PRO A 678 20.59 19.38 -24.53
C PRO A 678 19.73 18.30 -25.22
N ALA A 679 20.35 17.43 -26.00
CA ALA A 679 19.68 16.32 -26.70
C ALA A 679 20.21 14.92 -26.29
N SER A 680 21.39 14.83 -25.70
CA SER A 680 21.97 13.57 -25.18
C SER A 680 21.18 12.96 -23.99
N PRO A 681 21.24 11.62 -23.78
CA PRO A 681 20.88 10.98 -22.50
C PRO A 681 21.80 11.38 -21.33
N LEU A 682 23.07 11.71 -21.61
CA LEU A 682 24.07 12.12 -20.60
C LEU A 682 23.62 13.39 -19.86
N LEU A 683 23.05 14.34 -20.59
CA LEU A 683 22.55 15.62 -20.05
C LEU A 683 21.15 15.51 -19.42
N ARG A 684 20.61 14.28 -19.32
CA ARG A 684 19.24 13.99 -18.88
C ARG A 684 19.14 12.74 -18.00
N TYR A 685 20.21 12.39 -17.29
CA TYR A 685 20.24 11.31 -16.29
C TYR A 685 19.67 9.97 -16.81
N THR A 686 19.91 9.66 -18.08
CA THR A 686 19.35 8.48 -18.79
C THR A 686 20.40 7.70 -19.59
N ALA A 687 21.68 8.05 -19.44
CA ALA A 687 22.79 7.21 -19.89
C ALA A 687 23.07 6.10 -18.87
N LEU A 688 23.37 4.88 -19.35
CA LEU A 688 23.85 3.78 -18.51
C LEU A 688 25.32 3.95 -18.13
N ARG A 689 26.12 4.50 -19.06
CA ARG A 689 27.56 4.68 -18.93
C ARG A 689 27.93 6.14 -19.13
N VAL A 690 28.92 6.62 -18.39
CA VAL A 690 29.41 8.00 -18.44
C VAL A 690 30.95 8.06 -18.41
N GLN A 691 31.67 7.02 -17.96
CA GLN A 691 33.15 6.95 -17.92
C GLN A 691 33.78 5.56 -18.21
N GLY A 692 33.17 4.69 -19.02
CA GLY A 692 33.75 3.37 -19.36
C GLY A 692 33.70 3.03 -20.84
N SER A 693 34.87 2.98 -21.51
CA SER A 693 35.08 2.74 -22.96
C SER A 693 34.46 3.77 -23.93
N ALA A 694 33.31 4.34 -23.58
CA ALA A 694 32.52 5.30 -24.34
C ALA A 694 32.98 6.76 -24.18
N ALA A 695 34.25 7.01 -23.83
CA ALA A 695 34.84 8.36 -23.78
C ALA A 695 34.89 9.10 -25.15
N ASN A 696 34.33 8.49 -26.19
CA ASN A 696 34.13 9.05 -27.53
C ASN A 696 32.63 9.20 -27.90
N GLU A 697 31.67 8.80 -27.06
CA GLU A 697 30.25 9.10 -27.32
C GLU A 697 29.97 10.57 -26.96
N PRO A 698 29.55 11.40 -27.93
CA PRO A 698 29.40 12.82 -27.69
C PRO A 698 28.06 13.14 -27.03
N ALA A 699 28.06 14.13 -26.15
CA ALA A 699 26.85 14.77 -25.70
C ALA A 699 26.24 15.61 -26.85
N ASP A 700 25.31 15.00 -27.59
CA ASP A 700 24.48 15.67 -28.59
C ASP A 700 23.77 16.92 -28.02
N VAL A 701 23.96 18.06 -28.69
CA VAL A 701 23.37 19.37 -28.36
C VAL A 701 22.88 20.08 -29.63
N VAL A 702 21.77 20.81 -29.52
CA VAL A 702 21.07 21.42 -30.67
C VAL A 702 21.06 22.93 -30.54
N LEU A 703 21.61 23.62 -31.55
CA LEU A 703 21.64 25.08 -31.64
C LEU A 703 20.51 25.58 -32.54
N GLN A 704 19.73 26.56 -32.07
CA GLN A 704 18.82 27.33 -32.91
C GLN A 704 19.22 28.81 -32.95
N PHE A 705 19.30 29.36 -34.16
CA PHE A 705 19.46 30.79 -34.41
C PHE A 705 18.11 31.52 -34.40
N GLU A 706 18.16 32.85 -34.35
CA GLU A 706 17.03 33.70 -34.70
C GLU A 706 16.54 33.50 -36.15
N SER A 707 15.28 33.87 -36.40
CA SER A 707 14.66 33.75 -37.72
C SER A 707 15.24 34.76 -38.72
N SER A 708 15.93 34.27 -39.74
CA SER A 708 16.50 35.10 -40.81
C SER A 708 15.92 34.74 -42.18
N SER A 709 15.59 35.77 -42.98
CA SER A 709 15.15 35.61 -44.37
C SER A 709 16.29 35.33 -45.36
N ARG A 710 17.54 35.22 -44.87
CA ARG A 710 18.73 34.96 -45.70
C ARG A 710 19.11 33.48 -45.82
N TRP A 711 18.40 32.57 -45.15
CA TRP A 711 18.60 31.13 -45.32
C TRP A 711 18.13 30.66 -46.71
N PRO A 712 18.85 29.74 -47.39
CA PRO A 712 18.42 29.20 -48.69
C PRO A 712 17.11 28.39 -48.64
N ASP A 713 16.39 28.30 -49.76
CA ASP A 713 15.18 27.45 -49.90
C ASP A 713 15.45 26.08 -50.56
N ASP A 714 16.63 25.51 -50.30
CA ASP A 714 17.08 24.20 -50.79
C ASP A 714 17.86 23.44 -49.70
N PHE A 715 17.74 22.12 -49.65
CA PHE A 715 18.39 21.29 -48.63
C PHE A 715 19.91 21.33 -48.69
N ALA A 716 20.52 21.17 -49.86
CA ALA A 716 21.97 21.13 -49.99
C ALA A 716 22.56 22.50 -49.65
N ALA A 717 21.91 23.58 -50.11
CA ALA A 717 22.28 24.94 -49.73
C ALA A 717 22.12 25.22 -48.22
N ILE A 718 21.05 24.71 -47.57
CA ILE A 718 20.89 24.78 -46.11
C ILE A 718 22.02 24.01 -45.40
N GLN A 719 22.33 22.76 -45.80
CA GLN A 719 23.40 21.98 -45.17
C GLN A 719 24.77 22.66 -45.31
N MET A 720 25.11 23.17 -46.50
CA MET A 720 26.36 23.92 -46.72
C MET A 720 26.41 25.22 -45.89
N THR A 721 25.26 25.88 -45.70
CA THR A 721 25.15 27.05 -44.81
C THR A 721 25.37 26.66 -43.35
N LYS A 722 24.76 25.55 -42.88
CA LYS A 722 25.03 24.99 -41.55
C LYS A 722 26.52 24.68 -41.37
N ALA A 723 27.15 24.01 -42.32
CA ALA A 723 28.57 23.67 -42.26
C ALA A 723 29.46 24.93 -42.11
N ALA A 724 29.16 26.00 -42.86
CA ALA A 724 29.88 27.28 -42.72
C ALA A 724 29.71 27.91 -41.33
N PHE A 725 28.51 27.86 -40.74
CA PHE A 725 28.29 28.29 -39.35
C PHE A 725 29.05 27.40 -38.35
N LEU A 726 29.01 26.07 -38.51
CA LEU A 726 29.70 25.11 -37.65
C LEU A 726 31.21 25.32 -37.64
N ILE A 727 31.83 25.58 -38.80
CA ILE A 727 33.26 25.95 -38.88
C ILE A 727 33.52 27.20 -38.05
N LYS A 728 32.75 28.29 -38.28
CA LYS A 728 33.00 29.56 -37.59
C LYS A 728 32.83 29.46 -36.07
N ILE A 729 31.76 28.81 -35.60
CA ILE A 729 31.54 28.50 -34.18
C ILE A 729 32.73 27.72 -33.61
N GLY A 730 33.19 26.69 -34.33
CA GLY A 730 34.31 25.86 -33.94
C GLY A 730 35.63 26.62 -33.81
N ASP A 731 35.84 27.70 -34.57
CA ASP A 731 37.03 28.53 -34.48
C ASP A 731 36.91 29.64 -33.42
N SER A 732 35.74 30.27 -33.27
CA SER A 732 35.47 31.22 -32.19
C SER A 732 35.61 30.57 -30.80
N LEU A 733 35.11 29.34 -30.61
CA LEU A 733 35.23 28.59 -29.34
C LEU A 733 36.68 28.19 -28.99
N LYS A 734 37.55 27.97 -29.98
CA LYS A 734 39.00 27.78 -29.75
C LYS A 734 39.65 29.09 -29.34
N SER A 735 39.37 30.17 -30.06
CA SER A 735 39.92 31.51 -29.80
C SER A 735 39.54 32.05 -28.42
N ALA A 736 38.35 31.73 -27.94
CA ALA A 736 37.87 32.06 -26.59
C ALA A 736 38.43 31.14 -25.48
N GLY A 737 39.15 30.05 -25.83
CA GLY A 737 39.67 29.07 -24.87
C GLY A 737 38.63 28.11 -24.27
N ALA A 738 37.36 28.20 -24.68
CA ALA A 738 36.28 27.34 -24.18
C ALA A 738 36.41 25.87 -24.65
N ALA A 739 37.06 25.65 -25.80
CA ALA A 739 37.28 24.31 -26.35
C ALA A 739 38.76 24.06 -26.65
N SER A 740 39.26 22.90 -26.22
CA SER A 740 40.63 22.44 -26.51
C SER A 740 40.80 22.00 -27.97
N SER A 741 39.74 21.48 -28.59
CA SER A 741 39.65 21.33 -30.05
C SER A 741 38.20 21.27 -30.52
N CYS A 742 37.95 21.75 -31.74
CA CYS A 742 36.65 21.62 -32.41
C CYS A 742 36.88 21.09 -33.84
N ARG A 743 36.08 20.10 -34.25
CA ARG A 743 36.17 19.44 -35.57
C ARG A 743 34.79 19.33 -36.20
N VAL A 744 34.64 19.81 -37.44
CA VAL A 744 33.41 19.57 -38.20
C VAL A 744 33.47 18.17 -38.79
N GLY A 745 32.48 17.34 -38.49
CA GLY A 745 32.29 16.01 -39.07
C GLY A 745 31.10 15.99 -40.02
N LEU A 746 31.06 14.96 -40.86
CA LEU A 746 29.96 14.70 -41.79
C LEU A 746 29.21 13.44 -41.36
N GLU A 747 27.90 13.42 -41.61
CA GLU A 747 27.02 12.28 -41.41
C GLU A 747 26.10 12.15 -42.64
N ASN A 748 25.53 10.96 -42.87
CA ASN A 748 24.55 10.73 -43.95
C ASN A 748 24.98 11.13 -45.38
N GLU A 749 26.29 11.09 -45.72
CA GLU A 749 26.85 11.60 -47.00
C GLU A 749 26.16 11.10 -48.28
N THR A 750 25.54 9.92 -48.23
CA THR A 750 24.80 9.31 -49.35
C THR A 750 23.41 9.94 -49.59
N SER A 751 22.90 10.77 -48.66
CA SER A 751 21.57 11.37 -48.70
C SER A 751 21.62 12.89 -48.80
N LYS A 752 20.83 13.45 -49.71
CA LYS A 752 20.73 14.90 -49.96
C LYS A 752 19.64 15.61 -49.13
N ILE A 753 18.92 14.87 -48.29
CA ILE A 753 17.74 15.34 -47.54
C ILE A 753 17.83 15.10 -46.03
N LEU A 754 18.90 14.45 -45.56
CA LEU A 754 19.23 14.31 -44.14
C LEU A 754 20.17 15.44 -43.70
N ASN A 755 20.28 15.65 -42.38
CA ASN A 755 21.32 16.50 -41.83
C ASN A 755 22.70 15.92 -42.21
N SER A 756 23.59 16.72 -42.80
CA SER A 756 24.84 16.20 -43.37
C SER A 756 26.09 16.51 -42.55
N GLY A 757 25.99 17.25 -41.45
CA GLY A 757 27.16 17.69 -40.70
C GLY A 757 26.88 18.16 -39.27
N TYR A 758 27.92 18.08 -38.46
CA TYR A 758 27.93 18.40 -37.03
C TYR A 758 29.29 18.97 -36.63
N LEU A 759 29.37 19.63 -35.46
CA LEU A 759 30.64 20.07 -34.87
C LEU A 759 30.87 19.31 -33.56
N ASP A 760 31.93 18.50 -33.53
CA ASP A 760 32.44 17.88 -32.31
C ASP A 760 33.34 18.88 -31.58
N ILE A 761 33.03 19.13 -30.31
CA ILE A 761 33.67 20.13 -29.44
C ILE A 761 34.24 19.39 -28.23
N VAL A 762 35.56 19.34 -28.09
CA VAL A 762 36.23 18.87 -26.87
C VAL A 762 36.35 20.07 -25.93
N HIS A 763 35.49 20.12 -24.91
CA HIS A 763 35.43 21.22 -23.95
C HIS A 763 36.72 21.31 -23.11
N SER A 764 36.95 22.46 -22.48
CA SER A 764 38.07 22.67 -21.55
C SER A 764 38.11 21.66 -20.40
N SER A 765 36.95 21.21 -19.93
CA SER A 765 36.78 20.18 -18.88
C SER A 765 36.91 18.73 -19.38
N GLY A 766 37.20 18.51 -20.66
CA GLY A 766 37.43 17.18 -21.25
C GLY A 766 36.20 16.48 -21.83
N PHE A 767 34.98 16.94 -21.54
CA PHE A 767 33.77 16.38 -22.15
C PHE A 767 33.67 16.70 -23.66
N LEU A 768 33.15 15.74 -24.43
CA LEU A 768 32.89 15.86 -25.86
C LEU A 768 31.41 16.21 -26.11
N PHE A 769 31.14 17.32 -26.78
CA PHE A 769 29.79 17.73 -27.19
C PHE A 769 29.65 17.70 -28.72
N ARG A 770 28.51 17.23 -29.25
CA ARG A 770 28.21 17.21 -30.69
C ARG A 770 27.10 18.19 -31.02
N LEU A 771 27.50 19.34 -31.57
CA LEU A 771 26.62 20.44 -31.95
C LEU A 771 26.01 20.21 -33.34
N ARG A 772 24.68 20.22 -33.42
CA ARG A 772 23.93 20.31 -34.69
C ARG A 772 23.06 21.55 -34.73
N ILE A 773 22.94 22.19 -35.89
CA ILE A 773 22.08 23.36 -36.10
C ILE A 773 20.68 22.90 -36.51
N HIS A 774 19.65 23.37 -35.80
CA HIS A 774 18.24 23.21 -36.15
C HIS A 774 17.78 24.36 -37.07
N HIS A 775 17.10 24.04 -38.17
CA HIS A 775 16.48 25.04 -39.03
C HIS A 775 15.07 24.63 -39.49
N GLU A 776 14.05 25.38 -39.06
CA GLU A 776 12.62 25.06 -39.24
C GLU A 776 12.18 24.91 -40.71
N ARG A 777 12.94 25.49 -41.65
CA ARG A 777 12.63 25.37 -43.09
C ARG A 777 12.81 23.95 -43.62
N GLU A 778 13.71 23.16 -43.04
CA GLU A 778 13.96 21.77 -43.44
C GLU A 778 12.68 20.92 -43.30
N GLN A 779 11.96 21.07 -42.18
CA GLN A 779 10.64 20.42 -42.00
C GLN A 779 9.65 20.84 -43.08
N THR A 780 9.61 22.13 -43.41
CA THR A 780 8.68 22.67 -44.41
C THR A 780 8.97 22.11 -45.80
N LEU A 781 10.25 21.94 -46.15
CA LEU A 781 10.68 21.34 -47.40
C LEU A 781 10.37 19.84 -47.46
N LEU A 782 10.63 19.08 -46.39
CA LEU A 782 10.32 17.65 -46.30
C LEU A 782 8.81 17.40 -46.38
N GLU A 783 8.01 18.19 -45.66
CA GLU A 783 6.56 18.12 -45.73
C GLU A 783 5.99 18.64 -47.08
N ARG A 784 6.72 19.48 -47.82
CA ARG A 784 6.36 19.87 -49.20
C ARG A 784 6.59 18.69 -50.16
N GLN A 785 7.74 18.02 -50.08
CA GLN A 785 8.06 16.84 -50.88
C GLN A 785 7.11 15.66 -50.58
N LEU A 786 6.83 15.37 -49.31
CA LEU A 786 5.95 14.26 -48.92
C LEU A 786 4.50 14.42 -49.43
N LYS A 787 4.04 15.67 -49.62
CA LYS A 787 2.73 16.02 -50.19
C LYS A 787 2.71 15.96 -51.72
N ASP A 788 3.87 15.82 -52.36
CA ASP A 788 3.94 15.68 -53.82
C ASP A 788 3.42 14.30 -54.26
N LYS A 789 2.71 14.29 -55.38
CA LYS A 789 2.14 13.10 -56.01
C LYS A 789 3.03 12.53 -57.11
N THR A 790 4.00 13.29 -57.64
CA THR A 790 4.88 12.81 -58.73
C THR A 790 6.10 12.02 -58.27
N ILE A 791 6.46 12.09 -56.98
CA ILE A 791 7.56 11.27 -56.42
C ILE A 791 7.19 9.78 -56.37
N SER A 792 8.17 8.93 -56.62
CA SER A 792 8.03 7.47 -56.57
C SER A 792 7.76 6.95 -55.15
N PRO A 793 7.29 5.70 -54.99
CA PRO A 793 7.08 5.11 -53.67
C PRO A 793 8.34 5.09 -52.80
N ARG A 794 9.51 4.83 -53.42
CA ARG A 794 10.81 4.80 -52.74
C ARG A 794 11.26 6.18 -52.29
N GLU A 795 11.17 7.20 -53.15
CA GLU A 795 11.50 8.57 -52.76
C GLU A 795 10.56 9.08 -51.65
N ARG A 796 9.27 8.66 -51.67
CA ARG A 796 8.31 8.97 -50.60
C ARG A 796 8.68 8.30 -49.27
N GLU A 797 9.23 7.09 -49.30
CA GLU A 797 9.76 6.39 -48.12
C GLU A 797 11.04 7.07 -47.58
N GLU A 798 11.99 7.40 -48.47
CA GLU A 798 13.23 8.12 -48.11
C GLU A 798 12.94 9.51 -47.51
N VAL A 799 11.97 10.26 -48.06
CA VAL A 799 11.50 11.55 -47.51
C VAL A 799 10.72 11.37 -46.20
N ALA A 800 9.92 10.32 -46.05
CA ALA A 800 9.23 10.02 -44.79
C ALA A 800 10.22 9.67 -43.67
N HIS A 801 11.25 8.88 -43.98
CA HIS A 801 12.35 8.58 -43.07
C HIS A 801 13.10 9.86 -42.69
N ALA A 802 13.47 10.72 -43.66
CA ALA A 802 14.15 11.98 -43.37
C ALA A 802 13.31 12.92 -42.48
N LEU A 803 11.99 13.00 -42.70
CA LEU A 803 11.07 13.76 -41.84
C LEU A 803 10.97 13.18 -40.42
N PHE A 804 11.04 11.86 -40.28
CA PHE A 804 11.11 11.20 -38.98
C PHE A 804 12.46 11.47 -38.27
N SER A 805 13.60 11.28 -38.95
CA SER A 805 14.94 11.58 -38.39
C SER A 805 15.07 13.04 -37.98
N TYR A 806 14.56 13.98 -38.78
CA TYR A 806 14.51 15.40 -38.44
C TYR A 806 13.69 15.65 -37.17
N LYS A 807 12.45 15.12 -37.10
CA LYS A 807 11.57 15.32 -35.94
C LYS A 807 12.12 14.65 -34.68
N LYS A 808 12.75 13.48 -34.80
CA LYS A 808 13.48 12.83 -33.71
C LYS A 808 14.60 13.75 -33.21
N ASN A 809 15.54 14.13 -34.06
CA ASN A 809 16.81 14.74 -33.63
C ASN A 809 16.68 16.22 -33.24
N PHE A 810 15.75 16.97 -33.85
CA PHE A 810 15.65 18.43 -33.66
C PHE A 810 14.40 18.92 -32.92
N ILE A 811 13.39 18.07 -32.72
CA ILE A 811 12.10 18.47 -32.09
C ILE A 811 11.74 17.58 -30.90
N GLN A 812 12.07 16.28 -30.93
CA GLN A 812 11.73 15.34 -29.85
C GLN A 812 12.91 15.04 -28.91
N ALA A 813 14.15 15.08 -29.42
CA ALA A 813 15.34 14.90 -28.61
C ALA A 813 15.62 16.12 -27.70
N PRO A 814 15.55 17.38 -28.15
CA PRO A 814 15.55 18.53 -27.25
C PRO A 814 14.27 18.59 -26.40
N PRO A 815 14.31 19.07 -25.14
CA PRO A 815 13.10 19.45 -24.42
C PRO A 815 12.43 20.65 -25.10
N PHE A 816 11.08 20.68 -25.14
CA PHE A 816 10.31 21.71 -25.84
C PHE A 816 10.42 23.12 -25.24
N ASP A 817 10.82 23.22 -23.97
CA ASP A 817 11.03 24.47 -23.25
C ASP A 817 12.19 24.26 -22.25
N PRO A 818 13.07 25.24 -21.99
CA PRO A 818 14.07 25.12 -20.93
C PRO A 818 13.47 24.94 -19.53
N SER A 819 12.22 25.35 -19.28
CA SER A 819 11.47 24.96 -18.07
C SER A 819 10.96 23.52 -18.10
N ASP A 820 10.72 22.93 -19.29
CA ASP A 820 10.50 21.49 -19.44
C ASP A 820 11.79 20.67 -19.29
N SER A 821 12.98 21.30 -19.25
CA SER A 821 14.16 20.61 -18.70
C SER A 821 13.97 20.33 -17.20
N GLN A 822 13.39 21.26 -16.44
CA GLN A 822 13.01 21.03 -15.04
C GLN A 822 11.84 20.04 -14.93
N SER A 823 10.91 19.98 -15.88
CA SER A 823 9.87 18.94 -15.90
C SER A 823 10.47 17.55 -16.13
N LEU A 824 11.37 17.38 -17.11
CA LEU A 824 12.09 16.11 -17.33
C LEU A 824 13.11 15.77 -16.23
N HIS A 825 13.68 16.76 -15.54
CA HIS A 825 14.47 16.53 -14.33
C HIS A 825 13.59 16.16 -13.12
N SER A 826 12.33 16.61 -13.07
CA SER A 826 11.39 16.28 -11.98
C SER A 826 10.57 15.01 -12.23
N ILE A 827 10.48 14.51 -13.47
CA ILE A 827 9.83 13.24 -13.78
C ILE A 827 10.46 12.04 -13.03
N PRO A 828 11.80 11.82 -13.00
CA PRO A 828 12.38 10.77 -12.15
C PRO A 828 12.12 11.05 -10.65
N ILE A 829 12.15 12.31 -10.23
CA ILE A 829 11.90 12.74 -8.83
C ILE A 829 10.43 12.50 -8.39
N THR A 830 9.46 12.49 -9.31
CA THR A 830 8.02 12.56 -8.98
C THR A 830 7.15 11.41 -9.51
N LEU A 831 7.73 10.38 -10.11
CA LEU A 831 7.00 9.16 -10.49
C LEU A 831 6.54 8.37 -9.24
N PRO A 832 5.23 8.28 -8.94
CA PRO A 832 4.76 7.72 -7.66
C PRO A 832 4.75 6.18 -7.59
N ASN A 833 5.31 5.52 -8.61
CA ASN A 833 5.30 4.07 -8.83
C ASN A 833 6.71 3.49 -9.04
N HIS A 834 7.74 4.32 -8.95
CA HIS A 834 9.15 3.93 -9.05
C HIS A 834 9.91 4.60 -7.90
N SER A 835 10.95 3.97 -7.39
CA SER A 835 11.90 4.58 -6.47
C SER A 835 12.70 5.65 -7.24
N PRO A 836 12.63 6.95 -6.87
CA PRO A 836 13.31 8.02 -7.63
C PRO A 836 14.84 7.92 -7.78
N GLY A 837 15.50 6.95 -7.13
CA GLY A 837 16.95 6.79 -7.13
C GLY A 837 17.52 6.09 -8.37
N GLN A 838 16.81 5.09 -8.91
CA GLN A 838 17.31 4.24 -9.98
C GLN A 838 17.13 4.87 -11.37
N ILE A 839 18.19 4.82 -12.19
CA ILE A 839 18.13 5.17 -13.61
C ILE A 839 17.25 4.14 -14.35
N LEU A 840 16.58 4.54 -15.44
CA LEU A 840 15.75 3.66 -16.29
C LEU A 840 16.61 2.65 -17.10
N VAL A 841 17.32 1.77 -16.40
CA VAL A 841 18.33 0.83 -16.91
C VAL A 841 17.88 -0.63 -17.05
N PRO A 842 16.98 -1.23 -16.24
CA PRO A 842 16.67 -2.66 -16.38
C PRO A 842 15.88 -3.02 -17.66
N LEU A 843 15.59 -2.06 -18.55
CA LEU A 843 15.31 -2.34 -19.96
C LEU A 843 16.58 -2.26 -20.82
N PRO A 844 17.34 -1.14 -20.90
CA PRO A 844 18.59 -1.07 -21.66
C PRO A 844 19.60 -2.20 -21.42
N SER A 845 19.92 -2.53 -20.16
CA SER A 845 20.89 -3.60 -19.86
C SER A 845 20.34 -4.98 -20.24
N PHE A 846 19.10 -5.28 -19.86
CA PHE A 846 18.40 -6.52 -20.23
C PHE A 846 18.30 -6.72 -21.75
N LEU A 847 17.98 -5.66 -22.50
CA LEU A 847 17.95 -5.70 -23.97
C LEU A 847 19.36 -5.88 -24.56
N SER A 848 20.38 -5.24 -23.99
CA SER A 848 21.78 -5.41 -24.43
C SER A 848 22.38 -6.77 -24.05
N ALA A 849 21.78 -7.50 -23.11
CA ALA A 849 22.17 -8.85 -22.71
C ALA A 849 21.35 -9.95 -23.41
N HIS A 850 20.36 -9.58 -24.24
CA HIS A 850 19.45 -10.50 -24.94
C HIS A 850 19.37 -10.23 -26.46
N LEU A 851 20.33 -9.48 -27.02
CA LEU A 851 20.50 -9.16 -28.44
C LEU A 851 21.95 -9.39 -28.88
#